data_AF-A0A023EXM1-F1
#
_entry.id   AF-A0A023EXM1-F1
#
_cell.length_a   1.000
_cell.length_b   1.000
_cell.length_c   1.000
_cell.angle_alpha   90.00
_cell.angle_beta   90.00
_cell.angle_gamma   90.00
#
_symmetry.space_group_name_H-M   'P 1'
#
loop_
_entity.id
_entity.type
_entity.pdbx_description
1 polymer ?
#
loop_
_entity_poly.entity_id
_entity_poly.type
_entity_poly.pdbx_seq_one_letter_code
_entity_poly.pdbx_strand_id
1 'polypeptide(L)'
;PLYSEQLNESADLVASHKRLSSEARTKISQLDNLMHKVHTGTRYPRELQAKIETAEQFRITIPQKLTDREAYLQQNHDYRITYHASIDQLSKWLDQTEKHVEKTPTFKVDIDCLNREMVELDKIVESEIATRNLLYHDIQEQADMFWHTLEEKDQDSCLSQLQLYKTRFTELSNSIAVNQKEILFNKNVLDQHVSQRSKVLSCLQNAKFDDTLMIQPTLSARIEFVNEMLAMLRTKQHELDTFNEITGTIIQKSHPIESEKINSDNIELNNRWTSEASFLENLHENLIQLRQQWIQLEDILQELETKSSSLLEKDKSLDLVVRSREDIQNKCASVQNLLDDKTVLNQLNEKANLLAKTLIEALREQKLSPNTLEEKLIHLNQIDSRLTENLKAKHRKINQKLDSIHRFSDKLSKLSSCIQELLEKLKQIDPFDERLYQTEKNLVACKSSAHEYSEHVNQLDQQINEEYLGTQDFLPVDIEEQLKSLKASITTIFETMEQYTSEFQRAKEIRTNYFVVYDRIKTWIENAELTISNHNIDPSELKTKLVQLVHESQEVRTAYEQLVYYGNEIIKNSKHYNDQKAMQANMDQILFELSKTIQLIEDKNHTVDQILGNWANFMRVYQLVVEWSLKLRPLLDRKLQLNSLQEAQSARHQYANAVSSLTDVSQNLSEMNHEFDKINEVCSTGYLKNKLHEAETMKIR
;
A
#
# COMPACT_ATOMS: atom_id res chain seq x y z
N PRO A 1 72.55 55.28 -79.76
CA PRO A 1 71.64 56.19 -79.03
C PRO A 1 72.13 57.62 -79.27
N LEU A 2 71.24 58.60 -79.37
CA LEU A 2 71.60 60.01 -79.69
C LEU A 2 72.78 60.53 -78.83
N TYR A 3 72.81 60.06 -77.58
CA TYR A 3 73.85 60.26 -76.59
C TYR A 3 75.25 59.74 -76.95
N SER A 4 75.38 58.53 -77.51
CA SER A 4 76.69 58.03 -77.95
C SER A 4 77.22 58.84 -79.14
N GLU A 5 76.32 59.36 -79.97
CA GLU A 5 76.68 60.22 -81.11
C GLU A 5 77.17 61.59 -80.62
N GLN A 6 76.45 62.21 -79.67
CA GLN A 6 76.85 63.48 -79.06
C GLN A 6 78.16 63.42 -78.26
N LEU A 7 78.45 62.30 -77.59
CA LEU A 7 79.74 62.11 -76.93
C LEU A 7 80.89 62.00 -77.94
N ASN A 8 80.67 61.28 -79.03
CA ASN A 8 81.64 61.11 -80.11
C ASN A 8 81.89 62.42 -80.84
N GLU A 9 80.85 63.22 -81.13
CA GLU A 9 80.97 64.54 -81.76
C GLU A 9 81.80 65.50 -80.89
N SER A 10 81.57 65.50 -79.58
CA SER A 10 82.36 66.29 -78.63
C SER A 10 83.82 65.83 -78.58
N ALA A 11 84.08 64.52 -78.59
CA ALA A 11 85.43 63.96 -78.66
C ALA A 11 86.15 64.36 -79.96
N ASP A 12 85.44 64.33 -81.09
CA ASP A 12 85.94 64.74 -82.40
C ASP A 12 86.25 66.25 -82.45
N LEU A 13 85.44 67.09 -81.81
CA LEU A 13 85.69 68.52 -81.68
C LEU A 13 86.96 68.80 -80.86
N VAL A 14 87.16 68.10 -79.73
CA VAL A 14 88.41 68.19 -78.94
C VAL A 14 89.61 67.73 -79.76
N ALA A 15 89.50 66.62 -80.50
CA ALA A 15 90.56 66.11 -81.35
C ALA A 15 90.89 67.05 -82.53
N SER A 16 89.87 67.63 -83.16
CA SER A 16 90.00 68.63 -84.22
C SER A 16 90.66 69.91 -83.72
N HIS A 17 90.28 70.39 -82.53
CA HIS A 17 90.91 71.55 -81.91
C HIS A 17 92.39 71.32 -81.56
N LYS A 18 92.76 70.10 -81.13
CA LYS A 18 94.19 69.73 -80.95
C LYS A 18 94.98 69.84 -82.26
N ARG A 19 94.40 69.39 -83.38
CA ARG A 19 95.02 69.55 -84.72
C ARG A 19 95.13 71.02 -85.11
N LEU A 20 94.04 71.79 -85.01
CA LEU A 20 94.03 73.23 -85.30
C LEU A 20 95.06 73.98 -84.45
N SER A 21 95.17 73.65 -83.16
CA SER A 21 96.13 74.24 -82.25
C SER A 21 97.57 73.92 -82.65
N SER A 22 97.85 72.70 -83.12
CA SER A 22 99.17 72.33 -83.62
C SER A 22 99.55 73.09 -84.91
N GLU A 23 98.61 73.25 -85.83
CA GLU A 23 98.79 74.03 -87.07
C GLU A 23 99.00 75.51 -86.76
N ALA A 24 98.18 76.08 -85.88
CA ALA A 24 98.27 77.48 -85.46
C ALA A 24 99.59 77.76 -84.73
N ARG A 25 100.05 76.87 -83.84
CA ARG A 25 101.38 76.99 -83.21
C ARG A 25 102.50 77.02 -84.24
N THR A 26 102.41 76.18 -85.28
CA THR A 26 103.38 76.17 -86.38
C THR A 26 103.37 77.50 -87.14
N LYS A 27 102.19 78.07 -87.41
CA LYS A 27 102.03 79.37 -88.07
C LYS A 27 102.49 80.54 -87.20
N ILE A 28 102.24 80.50 -85.89
CA ILE A 28 102.74 81.51 -84.94
C ILE A 28 104.26 81.47 -84.86
N SER A 29 104.88 80.28 -84.83
CA SER A 29 106.34 80.16 -84.87
C SER A 29 106.94 80.72 -86.17
N GLN A 30 106.27 80.55 -87.31
CA GLN A 30 106.65 81.23 -88.57
C GLN A 30 106.52 82.75 -88.44
N LEU A 31 105.47 83.24 -87.79
CA LEU A 31 105.23 84.65 -87.50
C LEU A 31 106.31 85.22 -86.56
N ASP A 32 106.69 84.52 -85.49
CA ASP A 32 107.77 84.89 -84.58
C ASP A 32 109.10 85.06 -85.33
N ASN A 33 109.42 84.13 -86.24
CA ASN A 33 110.61 84.21 -87.09
C ASN A 33 110.59 85.42 -88.04
N LEU A 34 109.42 85.81 -88.55
CA LEU A 34 109.27 87.00 -89.37
C LEU A 34 109.36 88.28 -88.53
N MET A 35 108.78 88.28 -87.32
CA MET A 35 108.82 89.40 -86.39
C MET A 35 110.24 89.65 -85.85
N HIS A 36 111.08 88.62 -85.68
CA HIS A 36 112.50 88.80 -85.32
C HIS A 36 113.32 89.57 -86.36
N LYS A 37 112.85 89.63 -87.62
CA LYS A 37 113.50 90.41 -88.69
C LYS A 37 113.09 91.88 -88.69
N VAL A 38 112.08 92.25 -87.92
CA VAL A 38 111.61 93.63 -87.77
C VAL A 38 112.52 94.35 -86.76
N HIS A 39 113.15 95.44 -87.18
CA HIS A 39 114.11 96.17 -86.35
C HIS A 39 113.42 97.36 -85.67
N THR A 40 113.49 97.41 -84.34
CA THR A 40 112.91 98.48 -83.52
C THR A 40 113.54 99.84 -83.86
N GLY A 41 112.71 100.85 -84.13
CA GLY A 41 113.14 102.21 -84.47
C GLY A 41 113.19 102.55 -85.96
N THR A 42 112.88 101.60 -86.86
CA THR A 42 112.82 101.84 -88.32
C THR A 42 111.40 102.28 -88.74
N ARG A 43 111.27 103.39 -89.47
CA ARG A 43 109.97 103.82 -90.05
C ARG A 43 109.63 102.95 -91.27
N TYR A 44 108.67 102.05 -91.11
CA TYR A 44 108.15 101.23 -92.20
C TYR A 44 107.00 101.94 -92.93
N PRO A 45 106.72 101.61 -94.20
CA PRO A 45 105.52 102.08 -94.90
C PRO A 45 104.26 101.69 -94.12
N ARG A 46 103.25 102.57 -94.09
CA ARG A 46 102.01 102.40 -93.28
C ARG A 46 101.35 101.02 -93.44
N GLU A 47 101.29 100.49 -94.66
CA GLU A 47 100.71 99.16 -94.92
C GLU A 47 101.51 98.03 -94.27
N LEU A 48 102.84 98.13 -94.26
CA LEU A 48 103.71 97.13 -93.63
C LEU A 48 103.65 97.25 -92.11
N GLN A 49 103.57 98.48 -91.59
CA GLN A 49 103.41 98.74 -90.16
C GLN A 49 102.09 98.18 -89.63
N ALA A 50 100.97 98.38 -90.35
CA ALA A 50 99.69 97.77 -90.00
C ALA A 50 99.73 96.24 -90.02
N LYS A 51 100.47 95.64 -90.97
CA LYS A 51 100.68 94.18 -91.02
C LYS A 51 101.52 93.66 -89.85
N ILE A 52 102.54 94.41 -89.43
CA ILE A 52 103.39 94.09 -88.26
C ILE A 52 102.56 94.20 -86.97
N GLU A 53 101.74 95.24 -86.81
CA GLU A 53 100.83 95.38 -85.67
C GLU A 53 99.79 94.26 -85.62
N THR A 54 99.21 93.90 -86.76
CA THR A 54 98.26 92.76 -86.87
C THR A 54 98.96 91.42 -86.55
N ALA A 55 100.18 91.24 -87.04
CA ALA A 55 101.01 90.08 -86.75
C ALA A 55 101.32 89.94 -85.25
N GLU A 56 101.66 91.04 -84.58
CA GLU A 56 101.92 91.09 -83.14
C GLU A 56 100.64 90.81 -82.33
N GLN A 57 99.49 91.36 -82.75
CA GLN A 57 98.19 91.02 -82.18
C GLN A 57 97.85 89.54 -82.32
N PHE A 58 98.07 88.93 -83.50
CA PHE A 58 97.83 87.50 -83.70
C PHE A 58 98.75 86.63 -82.86
N ARG A 59 100.03 86.98 -82.76
CA ARG A 59 101.03 86.28 -81.95
C ARG A 59 100.64 86.25 -80.46
N ILE A 60 100.06 87.33 -79.93
CA ILE A 60 99.64 87.39 -78.52
C ILE A 60 98.25 86.76 -78.33
N THR A 61 97.31 87.03 -79.24
CA THR A 61 95.88 86.73 -79.01
C THR A 61 95.52 85.29 -79.37
N ILE A 62 96.10 84.72 -80.44
CA ILE A 62 95.72 83.38 -80.91
C ILE A 62 96.07 82.28 -79.90
N PRO A 63 97.26 82.26 -79.25
CA PRO A 63 97.57 81.24 -78.24
C PRO A 63 96.56 81.24 -77.09
N GLN A 64 96.24 82.42 -76.55
CA GLN A 64 95.28 82.55 -75.46
C GLN A 64 93.89 82.06 -75.89
N LYS A 65 93.39 82.48 -77.06
CA LYS A 65 92.10 82.02 -77.59
C LYS A 65 92.05 80.52 -77.84
N LEU A 66 93.17 79.89 -78.21
CA LEU A 66 93.23 78.43 -78.40
C LEU A 66 93.23 77.70 -77.05
N THR A 67 93.91 78.22 -76.03
CA THR A 67 93.86 77.68 -74.67
C THR A 67 92.48 77.83 -74.06
N ASP A 68 91.85 78.99 -74.20
CA ASP A 68 90.49 79.24 -73.71
C ASP A 68 89.47 78.31 -74.41
N ARG A 69 89.61 78.13 -75.74
CA ARG A 69 88.78 77.20 -76.50
C ARG A 69 89.05 75.73 -76.13
N GLU A 70 90.29 75.36 -75.81
CA GLU A 70 90.63 74.01 -75.35
C GLU A 70 89.98 73.70 -74.01
N ALA A 71 90.09 74.62 -73.04
CA ALA A 71 89.45 74.50 -71.74
C ALA A 71 87.91 74.38 -71.87
N TYR A 72 87.30 75.21 -72.72
CA TYR A 72 85.86 75.14 -72.98
C TYR A 72 85.42 73.81 -73.61
N LEU A 73 86.11 73.35 -74.66
CA LEU A 73 85.77 72.09 -75.33
C LEU A 73 85.98 70.87 -74.42
N GLN A 74 87.05 70.87 -73.61
CA GLN A 74 87.30 69.81 -72.65
C GLN A 74 86.23 69.79 -71.54
N GLN A 75 85.89 70.96 -70.99
CA GLN A 75 84.85 71.07 -69.97
C GLN A 75 83.47 70.63 -70.52
N ASN A 76 83.14 71.01 -71.76
CA ASN A 76 81.92 70.54 -72.43
C ASN A 76 81.91 69.01 -72.63
N HIS A 77 83.05 68.43 -73.01
CA HIS A 77 83.21 66.99 -73.14
C HIS A 77 83.04 66.28 -71.79
N ASP A 78 83.64 66.79 -70.73
CA ASP A 78 83.55 66.23 -69.39
C ASP A 78 82.11 66.27 -68.83
N TYR A 79 81.36 67.34 -69.13
CA TYR A 79 79.92 67.41 -68.81
C TYR A 79 79.10 66.35 -69.56
N ARG A 80 79.38 66.11 -70.84
CA ARG A 80 78.73 65.04 -71.62
C ARG A 80 79.09 63.64 -71.09
N ILE A 81 80.35 63.38 -70.73
CA ILE A 81 80.76 62.11 -70.09
C ILE A 81 79.96 61.86 -68.81
N THR A 82 79.92 62.87 -67.93
CA THR A 82 79.24 62.76 -66.64
C THR A 82 77.74 62.54 -66.83
N TYR A 83 77.13 63.27 -67.78
CA TYR A 83 75.74 63.07 -68.17
C TYR A 83 75.44 61.64 -68.65
N HIS A 84 76.30 61.05 -69.50
CA HIS A 84 76.12 59.67 -69.94
C HIS A 84 76.24 58.65 -68.82
N ALA A 85 77.25 58.80 -67.96
CA ALA A 85 77.42 57.91 -66.81
C ALA A 85 76.16 57.94 -65.91
N SER A 86 75.59 59.12 -65.68
CA SER A 86 74.38 59.30 -64.89
C SER A 86 73.12 58.71 -65.56
N ILE A 87 72.95 58.88 -66.88
CA ILE A 87 71.84 58.27 -67.64
C ILE A 87 71.94 56.74 -67.65
N ASP A 88 73.13 56.17 -67.82
CA ASP A 88 73.34 54.73 -67.76
C ASP A 88 73.04 54.17 -66.36
N GLN A 89 73.43 54.90 -65.31
CA GLN A 89 73.09 54.54 -63.93
C GLN A 89 71.57 54.56 -63.70
N LEU A 90 70.88 55.61 -64.16
CA LEU A 90 69.44 55.72 -64.09
C LEU A 90 68.73 54.59 -64.84
N SER A 91 69.15 54.28 -66.07
CA SER A 91 68.54 53.22 -66.87
C SER A 91 68.71 51.85 -66.23
N LYS A 92 69.90 51.55 -65.69
CA LYS A 92 70.13 50.29 -64.96
C LYS A 92 69.24 50.16 -63.73
N TRP A 93 69.06 51.24 -62.98
CA TRP A 93 68.19 51.25 -61.81
C TRP A 93 66.73 51.03 -62.20
N LEU A 94 66.23 51.76 -63.21
CA LEU A 94 64.86 51.60 -63.71
C LEU A 94 64.57 50.16 -64.17
N ASP A 95 65.46 49.56 -64.98
CA ASP A 95 65.28 48.20 -65.49
C ASP A 95 65.33 47.12 -64.39
N GLN A 96 66.15 47.32 -63.37
CA GLN A 96 66.24 46.39 -62.23
C GLN A 96 65.02 46.49 -61.33
N THR A 97 64.58 47.71 -61.04
CA THR A 97 63.46 47.98 -60.14
C THR A 97 62.13 47.59 -60.78
N GLU A 98 61.92 47.84 -62.08
CA GLU A 98 60.73 47.36 -62.80
C GLU A 98 60.59 45.83 -62.75
N LYS A 99 61.70 45.11 -63.00
CA LYS A 99 61.69 43.64 -62.89
C LYS A 99 61.39 43.14 -61.49
N HIS A 100 61.75 43.90 -60.45
CA HIS A 100 61.43 43.55 -59.07
C HIS A 100 59.96 43.82 -58.75
N VAL A 101 59.45 44.99 -59.13
CA VAL A 101 58.04 45.38 -58.96
C VAL A 101 57.09 44.44 -59.72
N GLU A 102 57.40 44.06 -60.96
CA GLU A 102 56.60 43.11 -61.76
C GLU A 102 56.56 41.70 -61.14
N LYS A 103 57.63 41.29 -60.47
CA LYS A 103 57.74 39.96 -59.83
C LYS A 103 57.19 39.94 -58.42
N THR A 104 56.93 41.10 -57.82
CA THR A 104 56.40 41.20 -56.47
C THR A 104 54.90 40.89 -56.53
N PRO A 105 54.45 39.74 -55.99
CA PRO A 105 53.04 39.40 -56.00
C PRO A 105 52.27 40.30 -55.02
N THR A 106 51.03 40.63 -55.37
CA THR A 106 50.17 41.55 -54.60
C THR A 106 49.70 40.99 -53.26
N PHE A 107 49.66 39.66 -53.09
CA PHE A 107 49.25 39.02 -51.83
C PHE A 107 50.03 37.73 -51.54
N LYS A 108 50.48 37.57 -50.29
CA LYS A 108 51.07 36.34 -49.73
C LYS A 108 50.54 36.11 -48.32
N VAL A 109 50.32 34.84 -47.97
CA VAL A 109 49.83 34.43 -46.64
C VAL A 109 50.96 34.33 -45.60
N ASP A 110 52.21 34.23 -46.03
CA ASP A 110 53.36 34.06 -45.14
C ASP A 110 53.93 35.41 -44.66
N ILE A 111 53.78 35.69 -43.35
CA ILE A 111 54.30 36.88 -42.67
C ILE A 111 55.83 37.01 -42.83
N ASP A 112 56.57 35.90 -42.80
CA ASP A 112 58.04 35.93 -42.92
C ASP A 112 58.48 36.21 -44.35
N CYS A 113 57.68 35.81 -45.35
CA CYS A 113 57.88 36.23 -46.73
C CYS A 113 57.58 37.72 -46.91
N LEU A 114 56.46 38.23 -46.39
CA LEU A 114 56.10 39.64 -46.48
C LEU A 114 57.11 40.55 -45.77
N ASN A 115 57.64 40.11 -44.61
CA ASN A 115 58.69 40.83 -43.90
C ASN A 115 59.97 40.96 -44.73
N ARG A 116 60.38 39.89 -45.44
CA ARG A 116 61.54 39.93 -46.34
C ARG A 116 61.31 40.87 -47.53
N GLU A 117 60.14 40.81 -48.15
CA GLU A 117 59.79 41.69 -49.28
C GLU A 117 59.68 43.16 -48.87
N MET A 118 59.17 43.45 -47.67
CA MET A 118 59.14 44.82 -47.14
C MET A 118 60.56 45.37 -46.98
N VAL A 119 61.49 44.59 -46.43
CA VAL A 119 62.90 44.99 -46.28
C VAL A 119 63.57 45.23 -47.65
N GLU A 120 63.22 44.46 -48.67
CA GLU A 120 63.71 44.69 -50.04
C GLU A 120 63.11 45.95 -50.67
N LEU A 121 61.81 46.21 -50.50
CA LEU A 121 61.16 47.42 -50.98
C LEU A 121 61.65 48.67 -50.26
N ASP A 122 61.92 48.61 -48.95
CA ASP A 122 62.48 49.74 -48.20
C ASP A 122 63.86 50.13 -48.76
N LYS A 123 64.70 49.16 -49.13
CA LYS A 123 65.98 49.43 -49.82
C LYS A 123 65.76 50.07 -51.20
N ILE A 124 64.74 49.64 -51.93
CA ILE A 124 64.38 50.23 -53.23
C ILE A 124 63.93 51.69 -53.02
N VAL A 125 63.08 51.97 -52.03
CA VAL A 125 62.63 53.33 -51.69
C VAL A 125 63.81 54.23 -51.27
N GLU A 126 64.75 53.72 -50.46
CA GLU A 126 65.97 54.45 -50.13
C GLU A 126 66.79 54.80 -51.39
N SER A 127 66.94 53.83 -52.31
CA SER A 127 67.64 54.04 -53.58
C SER A 127 66.86 54.92 -54.58
N GLU A 128 65.53 54.95 -54.48
CA GLU A 128 64.65 55.79 -55.28
C GLU A 128 64.90 57.27 -54.95
N ILE A 129 65.08 57.63 -53.67
CA ILE A 129 65.38 59.00 -53.25
C ILE A 129 66.69 59.48 -53.89
N ALA A 130 67.73 58.63 -53.88
CA ALA A 130 69.01 58.94 -54.53
C ALA A 130 68.85 59.09 -56.04
N THR A 131 68.07 58.21 -56.68
CA THR A 131 67.82 58.24 -58.13
C THR A 131 66.95 59.43 -58.56
N ARG A 132 66.02 59.86 -57.69
CA ARG A 132 65.22 61.08 -57.89
C ARG A 132 66.11 62.31 -57.95
N ASN A 133 67.05 62.44 -57.02
CA ASN A 133 68.02 63.54 -57.01
C ASN A 133 68.90 63.50 -58.26
N LEU A 134 69.39 62.31 -58.64
CA LEU A 134 70.18 62.10 -59.86
C LEU A 134 69.42 62.57 -61.12
N LEU A 135 68.14 62.22 -61.26
CA LEU A 135 67.34 62.55 -62.45
C LEU A 135 66.91 64.03 -62.50
N TYR A 136 66.40 64.57 -61.39
CA TYR A 136 65.80 65.91 -61.38
C TYR A 136 66.79 67.04 -61.08
N HIS A 137 67.96 66.73 -60.51
CA HIS A 137 69.00 67.70 -60.22
C HIS A 137 70.24 67.46 -61.07
N ASP A 138 70.98 66.37 -60.84
CA ASP A 138 72.31 66.19 -61.41
C ASP A 138 72.27 66.05 -62.95
N ILE A 139 71.45 65.15 -63.48
CA ILE A 139 71.30 64.94 -64.94
C ILE A 139 70.78 66.21 -65.63
N GLN A 140 69.85 66.92 -64.99
CA GLN A 140 69.28 68.16 -65.52
C GLN A 140 70.35 69.28 -65.55
N GLU A 141 71.09 69.46 -64.46
CA GLU A 141 72.18 70.45 -64.38
C GLU A 141 73.27 70.14 -65.41
N GLN A 142 73.71 68.89 -65.52
CA GLN A 142 74.71 68.50 -66.52
C GLN A 142 74.21 68.77 -67.95
N ALA A 143 72.94 68.47 -68.25
CA ALA A 143 72.33 68.77 -69.55
C ALA A 143 72.33 70.27 -69.85
N ASP A 144 71.96 71.10 -68.87
CA ASP A 144 71.90 72.55 -69.01
C ASP A 144 73.29 73.14 -69.34
N MET A 145 74.38 72.56 -68.79
CA MET A 145 75.75 73.05 -69.00
C MET A 145 76.29 72.87 -70.43
N PHE A 146 75.83 71.86 -71.18
CA PHE A 146 76.19 71.69 -72.59
C PHE A 146 75.04 72.00 -73.56
N TRP A 147 73.88 72.39 -73.07
CA TRP A 147 72.66 72.61 -73.85
C TRP A 147 72.86 73.48 -75.09
N HIS A 148 73.51 74.64 -74.90
CA HIS A 148 73.76 75.63 -75.96
C HIS A 148 74.77 75.17 -77.02
N THR A 149 75.40 74.00 -76.84
CA THR A 149 76.36 73.42 -77.80
C THR A 149 75.75 72.36 -78.70
N LEU A 150 74.48 72.02 -78.49
CA LEU A 150 73.72 71.06 -79.29
C LEU A 150 72.99 71.77 -80.43
N GLU A 151 72.73 71.04 -81.52
CA GLU A 151 71.80 71.50 -82.56
C GLU A 151 70.35 71.40 -82.06
N GLU A 152 69.43 72.20 -82.63
CA GLU A 152 68.01 72.26 -82.24
C GLU A 152 67.33 70.87 -82.27
N LYS A 153 67.66 70.05 -83.28
CA LYS A 153 67.17 68.67 -83.40
C LYS A 153 67.64 67.76 -82.26
N ASP A 154 68.87 67.95 -81.78
CA ASP A 154 69.45 67.16 -80.69
C ASP A 154 68.94 67.63 -79.34
N GLN A 155 68.68 68.93 -79.19
CA GLN A 155 67.99 69.51 -78.04
C GLN A 155 66.60 68.88 -77.87
N ASP A 156 65.76 68.89 -78.90
CA ASP A 156 64.41 68.29 -78.85
C ASP A 156 64.44 66.79 -78.51
N SER A 157 65.42 66.07 -79.05
CA SER A 157 65.61 64.65 -78.78
C SER A 157 66.05 64.38 -77.34
N CYS A 158 66.95 65.19 -76.78
CA CYS A 158 67.36 65.10 -75.37
C CYS A 158 66.19 65.40 -74.41
N LEU A 159 65.39 66.44 -74.70
CA LEU A 159 64.21 66.78 -73.89
C LEU A 159 63.17 65.66 -73.91
N SER A 160 62.89 65.09 -75.08
CA SER A 160 61.92 64.00 -75.23
C SER A 160 62.34 62.76 -74.45
N GLN A 161 63.63 62.42 -74.48
CA GLN A 161 64.17 61.29 -73.74
C GLN A 161 64.21 61.55 -72.22
N LEU A 162 64.58 62.75 -71.77
CA LEU A 162 64.51 63.13 -70.36
C LEU A 162 63.06 63.11 -69.84
N GLN A 163 62.09 63.56 -70.64
CA GLN A 163 60.67 63.43 -70.33
C GLN A 163 60.26 61.96 -70.20
N LEU A 164 60.68 61.09 -71.12
CA LEU A 164 60.40 59.66 -71.03
C LEU A 164 60.94 59.05 -69.73
N TYR A 165 62.18 59.35 -69.35
CA TYR A 165 62.76 58.89 -68.08
C TYR A 165 62.00 59.43 -66.86
N LYS A 166 61.56 60.69 -66.88
CA LYS A 166 60.76 61.30 -65.81
C LYS A 166 59.39 60.63 -65.67
N THR A 167 58.71 60.34 -66.77
CA THR A 167 57.42 59.61 -66.76
C THR A 167 57.60 58.20 -66.24
N ARG A 168 58.57 57.45 -66.78
CA ARG A 168 58.88 56.08 -66.38
C ARG A 168 59.24 55.98 -64.89
N PHE A 169 60.05 56.91 -64.39
CA PHE A 169 60.38 57.01 -62.97
C PHE A 169 59.14 57.28 -62.09
N THR A 170 58.25 58.18 -62.52
CA THR A 170 57.04 58.52 -61.75
C THR A 170 56.05 57.36 -61.70
N GLU A 171 55.85 56.65 -62.81
CA GLU A 171 55.00 55.45 -62.88
C GLU A 171 55.55 54.32 -62.00
N LEU A 172 56.87 54.12 -62.03
CA LEU A 172 57.53 53.13 -61.19
C LEU A 172 57.48 53.49 -59.70
N SER A 173 57.71 54.75 -59.35
CA SER A 173 57.59 55.28 -57.98
C SER A 173 56.18 55.08 -57.42
N ASN A 174 55.15 55.37 -58.21
CA ASN A 174 53.76 55.11 -57.83
C ASN A 174 53.50 53.61 -57.61
N SER A 175 54.04 52.75 -58.48
CA SER A 175 53.90 51.29 -58.37
C SER A 175 54.59 50.74 -57.11
N ILE A 176 55.79 51.24 -56.78
CA ILE A 176 56.50 50.92 -55.52
C ILE A 176 55.65 51.32 -54.31
N ALA A 177 55.08 52.54 -54.32
CA ALA A 177 54.26 53.03 -53.22
C ALA A 177 52.95 52.24 -53.03
N VAL A 178 52.33 51.77 -54.13
CA VAL A 178 51.15 50.89 -54.09
C VAL A 178 51.53 49.53 -53.49
N ASN A 179 52.61 48.90 -53.98
CA ASN A 179 53.08 47.61 -53.46
C ASN A 179 53.43 47.69 -51.97
N GLN A 180 54.10 48.75 -51.52
CA GLN A 180 54.46 48.95 -50.11
C GLN A 180 53.20 49.07 -49.22
N LYS A 181 52.19 49.83 -49.66
CA LYS A 181 50.91 49.95 -48.93
C LYS A 181 50.17 48.62 -48.87
N GLU A 182 50.17 47.86 -49.95
CA GLU A 182 49.47 46.58 -50.05
C GLU A 182 50.13 45.51 -49.16
N ILE A 183 51.46 45.39 -49.19
CA ILE A 183 52.22 44.49 -48.31
C ILE A 183 52.01 44.87 -46.84
N LEU A 184 52.01 46.16 -46.49
CA LEU A 184 51.79 46.61 -45.11
C LEU A 184 50.37 46.29 -44.63
N PHE A 185 49.38 46.49 -45.50
CA PHE A 185 48.00 46.10 -45.22
C PHE A 185 47.88 44.58 -44.99
N ASN A 186 48.45 43.77 -45.88
CA ASN A 186 48.41 42.32 -45.80
C ASN A 186 49.08 41.79 -44.52
N LYS A 187 50.24 42.35 -44.16
CA LYS A 187 50.93 42.04 -42.91
C LYS A 187 50.05 42.33 -41.69
N ASN A 188 49.43 43.52 -41.63
CA ASN A 188 48.56 43.88 -40.51
C ASN A 188 47.35 42.93 -40.38
N VAL A 189 46.74 42.51 -41.50
CA VAL A 189 45.63 41.55 -41.50
C VAL A 189 46.07 40.18 -40.98
N LEU A 190 47.26 39.71 -41.35
CA LEU A 190 47.79 38.43 -40.88
C LEU A 190 48.20 38.47 -39.40
N ASP A 191 48.80 39.57 -38.93
CA ASP A 191 49.11 39.77 -37.51
C ASP A 191 47.83 39.79 -36.66
N GLN A 192 46.78 40.45 -37.15
CA GLN A 192 45.45 40.44 -36.53
C GLN A 192 44.87 39.03 -36.50
N HIS A 193 44.98 38.26 -37.59
CA HIS A 193 44.51 36.87 -37.66
C HIS A 193 45.19 35.98 -36.61
N VAL A 194 46.52 36.06 -36.47
CA VAL A 194 47.27 35.27 -35.46
C VAL A 194 46.90 35.67 -34.03
N SER A 195 46.81 36.97 -33.77
CA SER A 195 46.40 37.50 -32.46
C SER A 195 44.99 37.04 -32.08
N GLN A 196 44.05 37.16 -33.02
CA GLN A 196 42.65 36.78 -32.81
C GLN A 196 42.49 35.27 -32.63
N ARG A 197 43.20 34.45 -33.42
CA ARG A 197 43.26 32.99 -33.24
C ARG A 197 43.70 32.61 -31.82
N SER A 198 44.70 33.30 -31.28
CA SER A 198 45.20 33.06 -29.93
C SER A 198 44.15 33.36 -28.85
N LYS A 199 43.35 34.42 -29.04
CA LYS A 199 42.23 34.73 -28.12
C LYS A 199 41.14 33.66 -28.16
N VAL A 200 40.75 33.20 -29.34
CA VAL A 200 39.75 32.12 -29.49
C VAL A 200 40.24 30.84 -28.83
N LEU A 201 41.50 30.47 -29.04
CA LEU A 201 42.11 29.30 -28.39
C LEU A 201 42.16 29.43 -26.86
N SER A 202 42.45 30.62 -26.32
CA SER A 202 42.41 30.89 -24.88
C SER A 202 40.99 30.76 -24.31
N CYS A 203 39.98 31.26 -25.03
CA CYS A 203 38.58 31.08 -24.63
C CYS A 203 38.20 29.59 -24.58
N LEU A 204 38.57 28.81 -25.60
CA LEU A 204 38.36 27.36 -25.63
C LEU A 204 39.08 26.63 -24.49
N GLN A 205 40.30 27.06 -24.14
CA GLN A 205 41.04 26.46 -23.03
C GLN A 205 40.40 26.75 -21.67
N ASN A 206 39.91 27.97 -21.46
CA ASN A 206 39.22 28.36 -20.23
C ASN A 206 37.82 27.73 -20.12
N ALA A 207 37.21 27.41 -21.25
CA ALA A 207 35.92 26.72 -21.34
C ALA A 207 36.04 25.19 -21.28
N LYS A 208 37.25 24.64 -21.21
CA LYS A 208 37.45 23.19 -21.26
C LYS A 208 37.02 22.54 -19.95
N PHE A 209 36.02 21.67 -20.01
CA PHE A 209 35.57 20.92 -18.84
C PHE A 209 36.46 19.69 -18.59
N ASP A 210 37.45 19.83 -17.70
CA ASP A 210 38.45 18.78 -17.38
C ASP A 210 38.22 18.10 -16.01
N ASP A 211 38.90 16.97 -15.78
CA ASP A 211 38.81 16.15 -14.57
C ASP A 211 39.13 16.89 -13.25
N THR A 212 39.92 17.96 -13.31
CA THR A 212 40.23 18.83 -12.16
C THR A 212 39.06 19.74 -11.77
N LEU A 213 38.07 19.95 -12.65
CA LEU A 213 36.88 20.76 -12.40
C LEU A 213 35.72 19.94 -11.83
N MET A 214 35.87 18.61 -11.75
CA MET A 214 34.93 17.68 -11.11
C MET A 214 34.94 17.75 -9.57
N ILE A 215 35.70 18.68 -8.97
CA ILE A 215 35.86 18.85 -7.52
C ILE A 215 34.62 19.51 -6.85
N GLN A 216 33.67 20.05 -7.63
CA GLN A 216 32.49 20.69 -7.06
C GLN A 216 31.70 19.72 -6.15
N PRO A 217 31.53 20.05 -4.84
CA PRO A 217 31.07 19.10 -3.83
C PRO A 217 29.57 18.81 -3.90
N THR A 218 28.79 19.69 -4.54
CA THR A 218 27.33 19.58 -4.63
C THR A 218 26.84 19.74 -6.08
N LEU A 219 25.68 19.16 -6.36
CA LEU A 219 25.01 19.27 -7.66
C LEU A 219 24.74 20.73 -8.04
N SER A 220 24.29 21.56 -7.10
CA SER A 220 24.02 22.98 -7.33
C SER A 220 25.28 23.78 -7.70
N ALA A 221 26.37 23.60 -6.95
CA ALA A 221 27.64 24.27 -7.25
C ALA A 221 28.18 23.87 -8.64
N ARG A 222 27.96 22.62 -9.05
CA ARG A 222 28.34 22.16 -10.39
C ARG A 222 27.48 22.76 -11.50
N ILE A 223 26.17 22.87 -11.31
CA ILE A 223 25.27 23.52 -12.28
C ILE A 223 25.68 24.98 -12.48
N GLU A 224 25.93 25.71 -11.38
CA GLU A 224 26.37 27.11 -11.43
C GLU A 224 27.68 27.26 -12.19
N PHE A 225 28.66 26.41 -11.90
CA PHE A 225 29.96 26.42 -12.56
C PHE A 225 29.87 26.16 -14.09
N VAL A 226 29.10 25.13 -14.51
CA VAL A 226 28.90 24.86 -15.95
C VAL A 226 28.17 26.02 -16.63
N ASN A 227 27.19 26.63 -15.95
CA ASN A 227 26.47 27.79 -16.47
C ASN A 227 27.38 29.02 -16.62
N GLU A 228 28.32 29.25 -15.70
CA GLU A 228 29.32 30.32 -15.81
C GLU A 228 30.26 30.10 -17.01
N MET A 229 30.71 28.86 -17.25
CA MET A 229 31.53 28.51 -18.41
C MET A 229 30.78 28.72 -19.73
N LEU A 230 29.51 28.32 -19.79
CA LEU A 230 28.61 28.58 -20.91
C LEU A 230 28.41 30.08 -21.15
N ALA A 231 28.16 30.85 -20.10
CA ALA A 231 28.01 32.30 -20.18
C ALA A 231 29.30 32.96 -20.70
N MET A 232 30.47 32.48 -20.27
CA MET A 232 31.75 32.95 -20.77
C MET A 232 31.92 32.69 -22.28
N LEU A 233 31.66 31.47 -22.77
CA LEU A 233 31.71 31.20 -24.22
C LEU A 233 30.72 32.06 -24.99
N ARG A 234 29.47 32.18 -24.52
CA ARG A 234 28.43 32.99 -25.18
C ARG A 234 28.81 34.47 -25.26
N THR A 235 29.33 35.04 -24.18
CA THR A 235 29.78 36.45 -24.18
C THR A 235 31.02 36.68 -25.05
N LYS A 236 31.85 35.65 -25.25
CA LYS A 236 33.05 35.69 -26.10
C LYS A 236 32.83 35.21 -27.54
N GLN A 237 31.60 34.91 -27.94
CA GLN A 237 31.25 34.53 -29.32
C GLN A 237 31.76 35.52 -30.38
N HIS A 238 31.71 36.83 -30.06
CA HIS A 238 32.22 37.89 -30.95
C HIS A 238 33.71 37.74 -31.30
N GLU A 239 34.51 37.08 -30.46
CA GLU A 239 35.93 36.83 -30.75
C GLU A 239 36.09 35.79 -31.88
N LEU A 240 35.20 34.78 -31.95
CA LEU A 240 35.15 33.81 -33.05
C LEU A 240 34.59 34.45 -34.32
N ASP A 241 33.54 35.27 -34.20
CA ASP A 241 32.96 35.97 -35.35
C ASP A 241 33.99 36.91 -36.00
N THR A 242 34.75 37.65 -35.18
CA THR A 242 35.86 38.50 -35.63
C THR A 242 36.95 37.68 -36.32
N PHE A 243 37.29 36.49 -35.78
CA PHE A 243 38.24 35.58 -36.43
C PHE A 243 37.74 35.11 -37.80
N ASN A 244 36.46 34.77 -37.91
CA ASN A 244 35.83 34.34 -39.16
C ASN A 244 35.84 35.45 -40.22
N GLU A 245 35.56 36.70 -39.84
CA GLU A 245 35.60 37.86 -40.74
C GLU A 245 37.00 38.13 -41.29
N ILE A 246 38.03 38.10 -40.41
CA ILE A 246 39.43 38.27 -40.82
C ILE A 246 39.86 37.12 -41.74
N THR A 247 39.49 35.88 -41.40
CA THR A 247 39.77 34.69 -42.22
C THR A 247 39.13 34.79 -43.60
N GLY A 248 37.88 35.25 -43.69
CA GLY A 248 37.19 35.48 -44.97
C GLY A 248 37.91 36.50 -45.84
N THR A 249 38.45 37.57 -45.23
CA THR A 249 39.25 38.58 -45.94
C THR A 249 40.54 38.00 -46.51
N ILE A 250 41.21 37.11 -45.78
CA ILE A 250 42.44 36.44 -46.23
C ILE A 250 42.12 35.46 -47.36
N ILE A 251 41.09 34.63 -47.21
CA ILE A 251 40.64 33.63 -48.21
C ILE A 251 40.35 34.29 -49.57
N GLN A 252 39.68 35.45 -49.58
CA GLN A 252 39.34 36.17 -50.80
C GLN A 252 40.55 36.70 -51.58
N LYS A 253 41.67 36.99 -50.90
CA LYS A 253 42.88 37.56 -51.50
C LYS A 253 44.00 36.54 -51.75
N SER A 254 43.89 35.35 -51.15
CA SER A 254 44.93 34.31 -51.20
C SER A 254 44.88 33.46 -52.46
N HIS A 255 45.99 32.78 -52.76
CA HIS A 255 46.03 31.74 -53.78
C HIS A 255 45.14 30.54 -53.39
N PRO A 256 44.48 29.82 -54.33
CA PRO A 256 43.53 28.75 -54.03
C PRO A 256 44.02 27.69 -53.02
N ILE A 257 45.27 27.24 -53.15
CA ILE A 257 45.87 26.21 -52.25
C ILE A 257 46.02 26.73 -50.81
N GLU A 258 46.44 27.97 -50.64
CA GLU A 258 46.63 28.57 -49.30
C GLU A 258 45.26 28.89 -48.68
N SER A 259 44.32 29.32 -49.52
CA SER A 259 42.92 29.56 -49.16
C SER A 259 42.24 28.30 -48.62
N GLU A 260 42.46 27.14 -49.26
CA GLU A 260 41.96 25.85 -48.78
C GLU A 260 42.51 25.48 -47.40
N LYS A 261 43.81 25.67 -47.17
CA LYS A 261 44.44 25.36 -45.87
C LYS A 261 43.89 26.24 -44.75
N ILE A 262 43.80 27.55 -44.98
CA ILE A 262 43.27 28.50 -43.99
C ILE A 262 41.78 28.24 -43.72
N ASN A 263 41.02 27.90 -44.76
CA ASN A 263 39.62 27.55 -44.61
C ASN A 263 39.43 26.24 -43.82
N SER A 264 40.27 25.24 -44.05
CA SER A 264 40.27 24.00 -43.25
C SER A 264 40.53 24.26 -41.77
N ASP A 265 41.56 25.06 -41.46
CA ASP A 265 41.87 25.48 -40.08
C ASP A 265 40.70 26.25 -39.45
N ASN A 266 40.03 27.11 -40.22
CA ASN A 266 38.86 27.86 -39.77
C ASN A 266 37.69 26.93 -39.43
N ILE A 267 37.39 25.97 -40.32
CA ILE A 267 36.34 24.97 -40.10
C ILE A 267 36.66 24.13 -38.85
N GLU A 268 37.92 23.71 -38.67
CA GLU A 268 38.33 22.96 -37.48
C GLU A 268 38.08 23.77 -36.20
N LEU A 269 38.48 25.04 -36.17
CA LEU A 269 38.30 25.89 -34.99
C LEU A 269 36.82 26.16 -34.68
N ASN A 270 35.98 26.41 -35.70
CA ASN A 270 34.54 26.56 -35.54
C ASN A 270 33.88 25.26 -35.05
N ASN A 271 34.30 24.10 -35.56
CA ASN A 271 33.82 22.80 -35.11
C ASN A 271 34.19 22.56 -33.65
N ARG A 272 35.42 22.89 -33.24
CA ARG A 272 35.85 22.77 -31.84
C ARG A 272 35.03 23.68 -30.92
N TRP A 273 34.80 24.93 -31.30
CA TRP A 273 33.94 25.86 -30.56
C TRP A 273 32.52 25.33 -30.39
N THR A 274 31.90 24.91 -31.49
CA THR A 274 30.53 24.39 -31.50
C THR A 274 30.42 23.09 -30.69
N SER A 275 31.44 22.22 -30.77
CA SER A 275 31.48 20.98 -30.00
C SER A 275 31.57 21.25 -28.51
N GLU A 276 32.41 22.19 -28.06
CA GLU A 276 32.55 22.50 -26.63
C GLU A 276 31.29 23.18 -26.09
N ALA A 277 30.73 24.14 -26.84
CA ALA A 277 29.49 24.80 -26.47
C ALA A 277 28.32 23.81 -26.34
N SER A 278 28.13 22.94 -27.34
CA SER A 278 27.05 21.93 -27.31
C SER A 278 27.28 20.87 -26.23
N PHE A 279 28.53 20.48 -25.95
CA PHE A 279 28.86 19.59 -24.84
C PHE A 279 28.45 20.21 -23.49
N LEU A 280 28.85 21.45 -23.23
CA LEU A 280 28.51 22.16 -22.00
C LEU A 280 26.99 22.40 -21.87
N GLU A 281 26.28 22.69 -22.97
CA GLU A 281 24.82 22.85 -22.98
C GLU A 281 24.12 21.55 -22.62
N ASN A 282 24.49 20.44 -23.26
CA ASN A 282 23.96 19.12 -22.95
C ASN A 282 24.26 18.72 -21.50
N LEU A 283 25.48 18.97 -21.02
CA LEU A 283 25.85 18.71 -19.62
C LEU A 283 25.00 19.52 -18.65
N HIS A 284 24.82 20.82 -18.92
CA HIS A 284 23.99 21.70 -18.10
C HIS A 284 22.53 21.22 -18.05
N GLU A 285 21.94 20.86 -19.19
CA GLU A 285 20.58 20.31 -19.24
C GLU A 285 20.45 19.01 -18.45
N ASN A 286 21.40 18.08 -18.63
CA ASN A 286 21.43 16.82 -17.89
C ASN A 286 21.52 17.04 -16.37
N LEU A 287 22.36 17.98 -15.92
CA LEU A 287 22.48 18.32 -14.49
C LEU A 287 21.20 18.99 -13.95
N ILE A 288 20.52 19.82 -14.74
CA ILE A 288 19.22 20.39 -14.36
C ILE A 288 18.17 19.29 -14.23
N GLN A 289 18.09 18.36 -15.18
CA GLN A 289 17.18 17.22 -15.10
C GLN A 289 17.45 16.37 -13.86
N LEU A 290 18.72 16.11 -13.55
CA LEU A 290 19.13 15.39 -12.33
C LEU A 290 18.69 16.14 -11.07
N ARG A 291 18.79 17.47 -11.03
CA ARG A 291 18.29 18.28 -9.91
C ARG A 291 16.78 18.19 -9.75
N GLN A 292 16.03 18.20 -10.85
CA GLN A 292 14.57 18.03 -10.80
C GLN A 292 14.18 16.67 -10.24
N GLN A 293 14.86 15.60 -10.67
CA GLN A 293 14.66 14.26 -10.12
C GLN A 293 15.01 14.20 -8.63
N TRP A 294 16.08 14.88 -8.20
CA TRP A 294 16.46 14.97 -6.78
C TRP A 294 15.36 15.64 -5.94
N ILE A 295 14.80 16.77 -6.40
CA ILE A 295 13.71 17.47 -5.71
C ILE A 295 12.47 16.56 -5.62
N GLN A 296 12.09 15.90 -6.72
CA GLN A 296 10.97 14.96 -6.71
C GLN A 296 11.18 13.81 -5.72
N LEU A 297 12.42 13.33 -5.57
CA LEU A 297 12.76 12.31 -4.57
C LEU A 297 12.63 12.86 -3.15
N GLU A 298 13.13 14.06 -2.88
CA GLU A 298 13.02 14.70 -1.56
C GLU A 298 11.56 14.86 -1.14
N ASP A 299 10.69 15.30 -2.06
CA ASP A 299 9.25 15.42 -1.79
C ASP A 299 8.62 14.06 -1.44
N ILE A 300 8.94 13.01 -2.21
CA ILE A 300 8.46 11.64 -1.95
C ILE A 300 9.00 11.12 -0.61
N LEU A 301 10.28 11.33 -0.31
CA LEU A 301 10.89 10.88 0.95
C LEU A 301 10.32 11.61 2.16
N GLN A 302 10.01 12.90 2.03
CA GLN A 302 9.37 13.68 3.08
C GLN A 302 7.93 13.19 3.33
N GLU A 303 7.17 12.91 2.26
CA GLU A 303 5.85 12.31 2.35
C GLU A 303 5.93 10.92 3.02
N LEU A 304 6.93 10.12 2.66
CA LEU A 304 7.16 8.80 3.25
C LEU A 304 7.52 8.90 4.73
N GLU A 305 8.36 9.85 5.14
CA GLU A 305 8.71 10.12 6.54
C GLU A 305 7.50 10.51 7.38
N THR A 306 6.69 11.43 6.88
CA THR A 306 5.49 11.92 7.60
C THR A 306 4.44 10.83 7.76
N LYS A 307 4.14 10.09 6.67
CA LYS A 307 3.21 8.96 6.71
C LYS A 307 3.73 7.81 7.56
N SER A 308 5.02 7.46 7.46
CA SER A 308 5.64 6.41 8.29
C SER A 308 5.59 6.76 9.78
N SER A 309 5.90 8.01 10.12
CA SER A 309 5.86 8.49 11.51
C SER A 309 4.44 8.44 12.07
N SER A 310 3.44 8.91 11.30
CA SER A 310 2.03 8.83 11.68
C SER A 310 1.59 7.38 11.89
N LEU A 311 1.96 6.47 10.98
CA LEU A 311 1.62 5.05 11.11
C LEU A 311 2.29 4.43 12.36
N LEU A 312 3.52 4.82 12.66
CA LEU A 312 4.27 4.32 13.81
C LEU A 312 3.70 4.82 15.15
N GLU A 313 3.17 6.05 15.18
CA GLU A 313 2.42 6.54 16.33
C GLU A 313 1.09 5.80 16.52
N LYS A 314 0.34 5.60 15.43
CA LYS A 314 -0.91 4.81 15.47
C LYS A 314 -0.66 3.35 15.87
N ASP A 315 0.44 2.75 15.40
CA ASP A 315 0.84 1.40 15.82
C ASP A 315 1.16 1.38 17.32
N LYS A 316 1.93 2.34 17.83
CA LYS A 316 2.27 2.41 19.26
C LYS A 316 1.05 2.61 20.16
N SER A 317 0.07 3.39 19.73
CA SER A 317 -1.15 3.65 20.51
C SER A 317 -2.14 2.48 20.49
N LEU A 318 -2.01 1.55 19.54
CA LEU A 318 -2.88 0.39 19.44
C LEU A 318 -2.48 -0.70 20.43
N ASP A 319 -3.25 -0.81 21.52
CA ASP A 319 -3.16 -1.91 22.48
C ASP A 319 -4.03 -3.11 22.03
N LEU A 320 -3.56 -4.31 22.35
CA LEU A 320 -4.24 -5.56 21.99
C LEU A 320 -5.08 -6.14 23.15
N VAL A 321 -5.28 -5.36 24.21
CA VAL A 321 -6.13 -5.76 25.35
C VAL A 321 -7.59 -5.71 24.89
N VAL A 322 -8.35 -6.76 25.16
CA VAL A 322 -9.75 -6.90 24.72
C VAL A 322 -10.66 -6.87 25.93
N ARG A 323 -11.73 -6.07 25.87
CA ARG A 323 -12.71 -5.93 26.98
C ARG A 323 -14.09 -6.51 26.65
N SER A 324 -14.46 -6.53 25.37
CA SER A 324 -15.74 -7.04 24.88
C SER A 324 -15.61 -7.60 23.47
N ARG A 325 -16.66 -8.27 22.99
CA ARG A 325 -16.74 -8.73 21.61
C ARG A 325 -16.74 -7.58 20.60
N GLU A 326 -17.39 -6.48 20.93
CA GLU A 326 -17.40 -5.28 20.08
C GLU A 326 -16.02 -4.62 20.04
N ASP A 327 -15.33 -4.57 21.17
CA ASP A 327 -13.98 -4.00 21.29
C ASP A 327 -12.98 -4.75 20.40
N ILE A 328 -13.00 -6.09 20.38
CA ILE A 328 -12.11 -6.85 19.49
C ILE A 328 -12.42 -6.64 18.01
N GLN A 329 -13.69 -6.47 17.62
CA GLN A 329 -14.06 -6.17 16.23
C GLN A 329 -13.56 -4.78 15.82
N ASN A 330 -13.72 -3.78 16.68
CA ASN A 330 -13.22 -2.43 16.46
C ASN A 330 -11.69 -2.39 16.36
N LYS A 331 -10.99 -3.15 17.20
CA LYS A 331 -9.53 -3.27 17.14
C LYS A 331 -9.06 -4.04 15.89
N CYS A 332 -9.76 -5.10 15.46
CA CYS A 332 -9.50 -5.77 14.19
C CYS A 332 -9.63 -4.80 13.00
N ALA A 333 -10.71 -4.02 12.95
CA ALA A 333 -10.90 -3.00 11.92
C ALA A 333 -9.79 -1.95 11.96
N SER A 334 -9.38 -1.52 13.16
CA SER A 334 -8.27 -0.56 13.33
C SER A 334 -6.94 -1.12 12.82
N VAL A 335 -6.60 -2.38 13.15
CA VAL A 335 -5.39 -3.05 12.62
C VAL A 335 -5.47 -3.25 11.11
N GLN A 336 -6.65 -3.57 10.57
CA GLN A 336 -6.85 -3.69 9.12
C GLN A 336 -6.65 -2.36 8.41
N ASN A 337 -7.22 -1.26 8.93
CA ASN A 337 -7.01 0.07 8.38
C ASN A 337 -5.52 0.46 8.39
N LEU A 338 -4.76 0.09 9.45
CA LEU A 338 -3.31 0.32 9.50
C LEU A 338 -2.54 -0.52 8.47
N LEU A 339 -2.99 -1.75 8.20
CA LEU A 339 -2.42 -2.56 7.11
C LEU A 339 -2.71 -1.95 5.75
N ASP A 340 -3.92 -1.43 5.53
CA ASP A 340 -4.29 -0.77 4.28
C ASP A 340 -3.47 0.52 4.08
N ASP A 341 -3.37 1.37 5.11
CA ASP A 341 -2.46 2.54 5.12
C ASP A 341 -1.01 2.12 4.80
N LYS A 342 -0.55 0.98 5.34
CA LYS A 342 0.79 0.42 5.05
C LYS A 342 0.94 -0.03 3.60
N THR A 343 -0.11 -0.56 2.96
CA THR A 343 -0.02 -0.95 1.54
C THR A 343 0.18 0.26 0.63
N VAL A 344 -0.47 1.39 0.94
CA VAL A 344 -0.24 2.66 0.24
C VAL A 344 1.18 3.16 0.48
N LEU A 345 1.68 3.04 1.72
CA LEU A 345 3.07 3.38 2.05
C LEU A 345 4.08 2.52 1.28
N ASN A 346 3.80 1.23 1.08
CA ASN A 346 4.67 0.34 0.29
C ASN A 346 4.82 0.80 -1.15
N GLN A 347 3.72 1.20 -1.80
CA GLN A 347 3.76 1.71 -3.18
C GLN A 347 4.62 2.98 -3.27
N LEU A 348 4.51 3.86 -2.27
CA LEU A 348 5.33 5.05 -2.17
C LEU A 348 6.82 4.70 -1.95
N ASN A 349 7.10 3.71 -1.10
CA ASN A 349 8.45 3.23 -0.82
C ASN A 349 9.10 2.58 -2.05
N GLU A 350 8.37 1.77 -2.82
CA GLU A 350 8.84 1.19 -4.07
C GLU A 350 9.19 2.27 -5.10
N LYS A 351 8.30 3.27 -5.26
CA LYS A 351 8.55 4.42 -6.14
C LYS A 351 9.77 5.22 -5.72
N ALA A 352 9.94 5.47 -4.42
CA ALA A 352 11.09 6.17 -3.86
C ALA A 352 12.40 5.41 -4.13
N ASN A 353 12.43 4.10 -3.88
CA ASN A 353 13.62 3.27 -4.09
C ASN A 353 14.00 3.17 -5.58
N LEU A 354 13.02 3.08 -6.48
CA LEU A 354 13.30 3.01 -7.93
C LEU A 354 13.90 4.31 -8.45
N LEU A 355 13.33 5.46 -8.05
CA LEU A 355 13.83 6.78 -8.44
C LEU A 355 15.17 7.11 -7.76
N ALA A 356 15.36 6.70 -6.51
CA ALA A 356 16.64 6.81 -5.83
C ALA A 356 17.73 6.01 -6.52
N LYS A 357 17.45 4.78 -6.97
CA LYS A 357 18.43 3.93 -7.65
C LYS A 357 18.98 4.61 -8.91
N THR A 358 18.08 5.12 -9.76
CA THR A 358 18.46 5.84 -10.99
C THR A 358 19.26 7.11 -10.68
N LEU A 359 18.88 7.82 -9.63
CA LEU A 359 19.55 9.06 -9.21
C LEU A 359 20.95 8.80 -8.63
N ILE A 360 21.11 7.74 -7.82
CA ILE A 360 22.39 7.33 -7.25
C ILE A 360 23.37 6.93 -8.37
N GLU A 361 22.90 6.17 -9.36
CA GLU A 361 23.70 5.81 -10.54
C GLU A 361 24.16 7.07 -11.28
N ALA A 362 23.24 8.00 -11.59
CA ALA A 362 23.56 9.25 -12.27
C ALA A 362 24.52 10.17 -11.46
N LEU A 363 24.37 10.25 -10.13
CA LEU A 363 25.29 11.01 -9.29
C LEU A 363 26.70 10.43 -9.28
N ARG A 364 26.82 9.10 -9.27
CA ARG A 364 28.12 8.42 -9.33
C ARG A 364 28.80 8.62 -10.68
N GLU A 365 28.06 8.61 -11.78
CA GLU A 365 28.58 8.98 -13.11
C GLU A 365 29.14 10.41 -13.11
N GLN A 366 28.48 11.31 -12.37
CA GLN A 366 28.95 12.67 -12.13
C GLN A 366 30.04 12.76 -11.03
N LYS A 367 30.54 11.65 -10.48
CA LYS A 367 31.52 11.63 -9.35
C LYS A 367 31.05 12.42 -8.12
N LEU A 368 29.74 12.56 -7.90
CA LEU A 368 29.13 13.15 -6.71
C LEU A 368 28.84 12.07 -5.67
N SER A 369 28.86 12.42 -4.38
CA SER A 369 28.65 11.46 -3.27
C SER A 369 27.15 11.27 -2.96
N PRO A 370 26.59 10.05 -3.12
CA PRO A 370 25.19 9.75 -2.79
C PRO A 370 24.95 9.35 -1.32
N ASN A 371 25.99 9.32 -0.48
CA ASN A 371 25.95 8.68 0.86
C ASN A 371 24.79 9.14 1.75
N THR A 372 24.48 10.44 1.78
CA THR A 372 23.40 11.00 2.61
C THR A 372 22.02 10.47 2.18
N LEU A 373 21.81 10.29 0.88
CA LEU A 373 20.58 9.73 0.33
C LEU A 373 20.49 8.23 0.64
N GLU A 374 21.59 7.50 0.49
CA GLU A 374 21.67 6.07 0.82
C GLU A 374 21.37 5.81 2.30
N GLU A 375 21.95 6.60 3.21
CA GLU A 375 21.68 6.52 4.65
C GLU A 375 20.21 6.77 4.97
N LYS A 376 19.61 7.81 4.35
CA LYS A 376 18.19 8.14 4.53
C LYS A 376 17.29 7.00 4.05
N LEU A 377 17.59 6.40 2.90
CA LEU A 377 16.84 5.26 2.37
C LEU A 377 16.97 4.01 3.25
N ILE A 378 18.17 3.72 3.76
CA ILE A 378 18.39 2.60 4.68
C ILE A 378 17.52 2.79 5.94
N HIS A 379 17.53 3.98 6.53
CA HIS A 379 16.72 4.28 7.70
C HIS A 379 15.22 4.10 7.44
N LEU A 380 14.70 4.63 6.33
CA LEU A 380 13.29 4.51 5.97
C LEU A 380 12.87 3.08 5.66
N ASN A 381 13.70 2.31 4.96
CA ASN A 381 13.47 0.90 4.68
C ASN A 381 13.49 0.04 5.96
N GLN A 382 14.30 0.40 6.96
CA GLN A 382 14.29 -0.26 8.27
C GLN A 382 12.99 0.02 9.04
N ILE A 383 12.51 1.27 9.03
CA ILE A 383 11.21 1.63 9.62
C ILE A 383 10.09 0.84 8.92
N ASP A 384 10.11 0.81 7.59
CA ASP A 384 9.13 0.11 6.77
C ASP A 384 9.03 -1.39 7.09
N SER A 385 10.19 -2.04 7.22
CA SER A 385 10.31 -3.46 7.56
C SER A 385 9.77 -3.75 8.97
N ARG A 386 10.16 -2.93 9.96
CA ARG A 386 9.68 -3.06 11.35
C ARG A 386 8.16 -2.86 11.45
N LEU A 387 7.61 -1.85 10.78
CA LEU A 387 6.17 -1.63 10.72
C LEU A 387 5.44 -2.83 10.11
N THR A 388 6.00 -3.40 9.02
CA THR A 388 5.44 -4.58 8.37
C THR A 388 5.39 -5.78 9.30
N GLU A 389 6.50 -6.08 9.99
CA GLU A 389 6.58 -7.21 10.92
C GLU A 389 5.65 -7.02 12.13
N ASN A 390 5.65 -5.83 12.73
CA ASN A 390 4.83 -5.52 13.90
C ASN A 390 3.33 -5.59 13.58
N LEU A 391 2.88 -4.93 12.50
CA LEU A 391 1.47 -4.94 12.13
C LEU A 391 0.98 -6.35 11.75
N LYS A 392 1.80 -7.14 11.04
CA LYS A 392 1.47 -8.55 10.76
C LYS A 392 1.40 -9.40 12.02
N ALA A 393 2.32 -9.20 12.97
CA ALA A 393 2.29 -9.91 14.25
C ALA A 393 1.05 -9.53 15.08
N LYS A 394 0.70 -8.24 15.14
CA LYS A 394 -0.52 -7.76 15.80
C LYS A 394 -1.79 -8.29 15.15
N HIS A 395 -1.86 -8.28 13.82
CA HIS A 395 -2.98 -8.83 13.06
C HIS A 395 -3.19 -10.32 13.33
N ARG A 396 -2.11 -11.12 13.34
CA ARG A 396 -2.18 -12.54 13.70
C ARG A 396 -2.69 -12.74 15.13
N LYS A 397 -2.14 -11.99 16.09
CA LYS A 397 -2.56 -12.08 17.50
C LYS A 397 -4.02 -11.72 17.69
N ILE A 398 -4.50 -10.65 17.05
CA ILE A 398 -5.88 -10.20 17.23
C ILE A 398 -6.90 -11.13 16.56
N ASN A 399 -6.58 -11.68 15.40
CA ASN A 399 -7.43 -12.69 14.77
C ASN A 399 -7.50 -13.99 15.59
N GLN A 400 -6.38 -14.42 16.18
CA GLN A 400 -6.40 -15.56 17.11
C GLN A 400 -7.35 -15.30 18.29
N LYS A 401 -7.28 -14.12 18.91
CA LYS A 401 -8.21 -13.73 19.98
C LYS A 401 -9.67 -13.68 19.51
N LEU A 402 -9.92 -13.20 18.29
CA LEU A 402 -11.26 -13.13 17.70
C LEU A 402 -11.86 -14.51 17.48
N ASP A 403 -11.06 -15.44 16.94
CA ASP A 403 -11.45 -16.82 16.74
C ASP A 403 -11.79 -17.49 18.07
N SER A 404 -10.99 -17.27 19.11
CA SER A 404 -11.26 -17.81 20.45
C SER A 404 -12.56 -17.27 21.04
N ILE A 405 -12.78 -15.94 20.98
CA ILE A 405 -14.02 -15.31 21.47
C ILE A 405 -15.25 -15.84 20.72
N HIS A 406 -15.18 -15.96 19.39
CA HIS A 406 -16.26 -16.53 18.59
C HIS A 406 -16.53 -17.99 18.94
N ARG A 407 -15.49 -18.82 19.07
CA ARG A 407 -15.64 -20.24 19.48
C ARG A 407 -16.31 -20.36 20.84
N PHE A 408 -15.93 -19.55 21.82
CA PHE A 408 -16.57 -19.56 23.14
C PHE A 408 -18.01 -19.07 23.09
N SER A 409 -18.28 -17.97 22.38
CA SER A 409 -19.64 -17.46 22.18
C SER A 409 -20.58 -18.48 21.55
N ASP A 410 -20.09 -19.24 20.56
CA ASP A 410 -20.87 -20.29 19.89
C ASP A 410 -21.19 -21.46 20.83
N LYS A 411 -20.20 -21.88 21.64
CA LYS A 411 -20.40 -22.92 22.66
C LYS A 411 -21.40 -22.46 23.74
N LEU A 412 -21.26 -21.23 24.24
CA LEU A 412 -22.17 -20.64 25.23
C LEU A 412 -23.60 -20.54 24.69
N SER A 413 -23.75 -20.07 23.45
CA SER A 413 -25.07 -19.93 22.82
C SER A 413 -25.77 -21.27 22.62
N LYS A 414 -25.03 -22.31 22.20
CA LYS A 414 -25.55 -23.69 22.10
C LYS A 414 -26.01 -24.23 23.45
N LEU A 415 -25.17 -24.09 24.49
CA LEU A 415 -25.53 -24.53 25.84
C LEU A 415 -26.73 -23.77 26.38
N SER A 416 -26.82 -22.46 26.12
CA SER A 416 -27.99 -21.65 26.49
C SER A 416 -29.26 -22.23 25.91
N SER A 417 -29.31 -22.50 24.61
CA SER A 417 -30.49 -23.11 23.98
C SER A 417 -30.85 -24.47 24.59
N CYS A 418 -29.86 -25.33 24.83
CA CYS A 418 -30.08 -26.65 25.45
C CYS A 418 -30.64 -26.56 26.88
N ILE A 419 -30.12 -25.63 27.69
CA ILE A 419 -30.58 -25.39 29.06
C ILE A 419 -32.00 -24.80 29.05
N GLN A 420 -32.30 -23.92 28.10
CA GLN A 420 -33.63 -23.33 27.94
C GLN A 420 -34.67 -24.36 27.49
N GLU A 421 -34.32 -25.26 26.56
CA GLU A 421 -35.16 -26.41 26.20
C GLU A 421 -35.40 -27.35 27.39
N LEU A 422 -34.39 -27.57 28.23
CA LEU A 422 -34.53 -28.38 29.45
C LEU A 422 -35.47 -27.72 30.46
N LEU A 423 -35.37 -26.40 30.65
CA LEU A 423 -36.30 -25.62 31.48
C LEU A 423 -37.75 -25.78 31.00
N GLU A 424 -37.99 -25.68 29.69
CA GLU A 424 -39.34 -25.86 29.14
C GLU A 424 -39.85 -27.30 29.29
N LYS A 425 -38.99 -28.31 29.09
CA LYS A 425 -39.34 -29.72 29.38
C LYS A 425 -39.69 -29.92 30.85
N LEU A 426 -38.92 -29.32 31.76
CA LEU A 426 -39.17 -29.43 33.20
C LEU A 426 -40.52 -28.80 33.58
N LYS A 427 -40.84 -27.60 33.08
CA LYS A 427 -42.13 -26.92 33.33
C LYS A 427 -43.35 -27.72 32.87
N GLN A 428 -43.19 -28.59 31.87
CA GLN A 428 -44.27 -29.44 31.36
C GLN A 428 -44.54 -30.66 32.24
N ILE A 429 -43.62 -31.02 33.14
CA ILE A 429 -43.80 -32.15 34.04
C ILE A 429 -44.75 -31.73 35.16
N ASP A 430 -45.82 -32.52 35.36
CA ASP A 430 -46.69 -32.40 36.51
C ASP A 430 -46.32 -33.48 37.56
N PRO A 431 -45.73 -33.10 38.72
CA PRO A 431 -45.32 -34.07 39.74
C PRO A 431 -46.48 -34.92 40.28
N PHE A 432 -47.71 -34.40 40.21
CA PHE A 432 -48.94 -35.06 40.65
C PHE A 432 -49.71 -35.75 39.50
N ASP A 433 -49.12 -35.97 38.33
CA ASP A 433 -49.78 -36.70 37.22
C ASP A 433 -50.12 -38.16 37.60
N GLU A 434 -51.26 -38.69 37.14
CA GLU A 434 -51.71 -40.08 37.39
C GLU A 434 -50.70 -41.14 36.93
N ARG A 435 -49.89 -40.84 35.91
CA ARG A 435 -48.95 -41.77 35.27
C ARG A 435 -47.61 -41.79 35.97
N LEU A 436 -47.59 -42.27 37.22
CA LEU A 436 -46.43 -42.24 38.11
C LEU A 436 -45.11 -42.71 37.45
N TYR A 437 -45.14 -43.81 36.68
CA TYR A 437 -43.95 -44.33 36.01
C TYR A 437 -43.40 -43.39 34.93
N GLN A 438 -44.28 -42.75 34.14
CA GLN A 438 -43.85 -41.83 33.08
C GLN A 438 -43.30 -40.53 33.68
N THR A 439 -43.93 -40.03 34.74
CA THR A 439 -43.46 -38.85 35.48
C THR A 439 -42.09 -39.10 36.11
N GLU A 440 -41.90 -40.25 36.78
CA GLU A 440 -40.60 -40.65 37.35
C GLU A 440 -39.51 -40.74 36.27
N LYS A 441 -39.81 -41.39 35.14
CA LYS A 441 -38.90 -41.49 34.00
C LYS A 441 -38.52 -40.12 33.43
N ASN A 442 -39.49 -39.21 33.28
CA ASN A 442 -39.24 -37.87 32.75
C ASN A 442 -38.39 -37.02 33.72
N LEU A 443 -38.65 -37.12 35.03
CA LEU A 443 -37.85 -36.44 36.07
C LEU A 443 -36.41 -36.94 36.09
N VAL A 444 -36.21 -38.28 36.03
CA VAL A 444 -34.86 -38.87 35.96
C VAL A 444 -34.13 -38.44 34.69
N ALA A 445 -34.81 -38.44 33.53
CA ALA A 445 -34.22 -37.97 32.28
C ALA A 445 -33.79 -36.50 32.35
N CYS A 446 -34.65 -35.61 32.88
CA CYS A 446 -34.31 -34.20 33.08
C CYS A 446 -33.14 -34.03 34.04
N LYS A 447 -33.07 -34.83 35.11
CA LYS A 447 -31.97 -34.80 36.08
C LYS A 447 -30.64 -35.21 35.48
N SER A 448 -30.63 -36.23 34.64
CA SER A 448 -29.43 -36.66 33.91
C SER A 448 -28.95 -35.57 32.94
N SER A 449 -29.86 -34.98 32.15
CA SER A 449 -29.51 -33.88 31.24
C SER A 449 -29.04 -32.63 31.97
N ALA A 450 -29.61 -32.30 33.14
CA ALA A 450 -29.16 -31.18 33.96
C ALA A 450 -27.72 -31.37 34.46
N HIS A 451 -27.36 -32.59 34.87
CA HIS A 451 -25.97 -32.92 35.25
C HIS A 451 -25.01 -32.80 34.07
N GLU A 452 -25.36 -33.36 32.92
CA GLU A 452 -24.54 -33.28 31.71
C GLU A 452 -24.27 -31.83 31.30
N TYR A 453 -25.32 -30.99 31.28
CA TYR A 453 -25.16 -29.57 30.96
C TYR A 453 -24.38 -28.80 32.03
N SER A 454 -24.50 -29.17 33.31
CA SER A 454 -23.69 -28.60 34.40
C SER A 454 -22.21 -28.92 34.22
N GLU A 455 -21.87 -30.18 33.89
CA GLU A 455 -20.49 -30.57 33.58
C GLU A 455 -19.95 -29.82 32.37
N HIS A 456 -20.73 -29.70 31.29
CA HIS A 456 -20.32 -28.94 30.11
C HIS A 456 -20.09 -27.45 30.41
N VAL A 457 -20.94 -26.82 31.25
CA VAL A 457 -20.74 -25.42 31.67
C VAL A 457 -19.47 -25.28 32.52
N ASN A 458 -19.20 -26.21 33.43
CA ASN A 458 -17.98 -26.19 34.25
C ASN A 458 -16.70 -26.45 33.43
N GLN A 459 -16.75 -27.37 32.48
CA GLN A 459 -15.65 -27.61 31.54
C GLN A 459 -15.38 -26.38 30.66
N LEU A 460 -16.44 -25.70 30.20
CA LEU A 460 -16.31 -24.48 29.41
C LEU A 460 -15.72 -23.33 30.24
N ASP A 461 -16.16 -23.17 31.49
CA ASP A 461 -15.60 -22.21 32.45
C ASP A 461 -14.10 -22.48 32.69
N GLN A 462 -13.72 -23.74 32.86
CA GLN A 462 -12.31 -24.12 32.99
C GLN A 462 -11.50 -23.80 31.73
N GLN A 463 -11.99 -24.16 30.54
CA GLN A 463 -11.34 -23.87 29.26
C GLN A 463 -11.14 -22.37 29.06
N ILE A 464 -12.15 -21.57 29.37
CA ILE A 464 -12.09 -20.11 29.30
C ILE A 464 -11.02 -19.61 30.29
N ASN A 465 -11.07 -20.02 31.56
CA ASN A 465 -10.10 -19.57 32.55
C ASN A 465 -8.66 -19.95 32.18
N GLU A 466 -8.41 -21.17 31.70
CA GLU A 466 -7.07 -21.61 31.27
C GLU A 466 -6.52 -20.75 30.11
N GLU A 467 -7.35 -20.42 29.13
CA GLU A 467 -6.93 -19.61 27.97
C GLU A 467 -6.60 -18.16 28.35
N TYR A 468 -7.42 -17.55 29.22
CA TYR A 468 -7.22 -16.16 29.65
C TYR A 468 -6.15 -16.01 30.75
N LEU A 469 -5.96 -17.01 31.64
CA LEU A 469 -4.81 -17.04 32.57
C LEU A 469 -3.48 -17.15 31.84
N GLY A 470 -3.41 -18.00 30.79
CA GLY A 470 -2.18 -18.20 30.03
C GLY A 470 -1.75 -16.99 29.20
N THR A 471 -2.68 -16.12 28.84
CA THR A 471 -2.46 -14.95 27.97
C THR A 471 -2.30 -13.62 28.72
N GLN A 472 -2.55 -13.59 30.04
CA GLN A 472 -2.66 -12.37 30.86
C GLN A 472 -3.70 -11.36 30.33
N ASP A 473 -4.67 -11.84 29.55
CA ASP A 473 -5.75 -11.02 29.03
C ASP A 473 -6.94 -10.98 30.01
N PHE A 474 -7.69 -9.89 29.97
CA PHE A 474 -8.97 -9.83 30.69
C PHE A 474 -10.01 -10.70 29.99
N LEU A 475 -10.85 -11.36 30.78
CA LEU A 475 -12.02 -12.05 30.26
C LEU A 475 -13.00 -11.01 29.70
N PRO A 476 -13.49 -11.16 28.45
CA PRO A 476 -14.50 -10.26 27.91
C PRO A 476 -15.79 -10.29 28.73
N VAL A 477 -16.34 -9.11 29.03
CA VAL A 477 -17.52 -8.96 29.90
C VAL A 477 -18.72 -9.75 29.39
N ASP A 478 -18.92 -9.78 28.06
CA ASP A 478 -20.04 -10.51 27.44
C ASP A 478 -19.99 -12.02 27.72
N ILE A 479 -18.79 -12.60 27.70
CA ILE A 479 -18.56 -14.03 27.97
C ILE A 479 -18.80 -14.31 29.46
N GLU A 480 -18.28 -13.43 30.33
CA GLU A 480 -18.45 -13.55 31.78
C GLU A 480 -19.93 -13.49 32.18
N GLU A 481 -20.69 -12.53 31.64
CA GLU A 481 -22.13 -12.37 31.92
C GLU A 481 -22.95 -13.57 31.41
N GLN A 482 -22.68 -14.05 30.19
CA GLN A 482 -23.35 -15.25 29.67
C GLN A 482 -23.07 -16.48 30.52
N LEU A 483 -21.82 -16.68 30.95
CA LEU A 483 -21.43 -17.81 31.77
C LEU A 483 -22.08 -17.77 33.17
N LYS A 484 -22.16 -16.59 33.79
CA LYS A 484 -22.91 -16.38 35.04
C LYS A 484 -24.40 -16.68 34.87
N SER A 485 -25.00 -16.22 33.78
CA SER A 485 -26.41 -16.48 33.46
C SER A 485 -26.71 -17.98 33.28
N LEU A 486 -25.83 -18.72 32.58
CA LEU A 486 -25.98 -20.18 32.41
C LEU A 486 -25.85 -20.92 33.73
N LYS A 487 -24.86 -20.57 34.57
CA LYS A 487 -24.69 -21.14 35.91
C LYS A 487 -25.94 -20.90 36.76
N ALA A 488 -26.46 -19.67 36.78
CA ALA A 488 -27.69 -19.34 37.51
C ALA A 488 -28.90 -20.15 37.00
N SER A 489 -29.07 -20.27 35.69
CA SER A 489 -30.15 -21.05 35.08
C SER A 489 -30.09 -22.53 35.46
N ILE A 490 -28.89 -23.13 35.47
CA ILE A 490 -28.68 -24.52 35.91
C ILE A 490 -29.02 -24.69 37.39
N THR A 491 -28.60 -23.76 38.26
CA THR A 491 -28.96 -23.79 39.69
C THR A 491 -30.48 -23.76 39.87
N THR A 492 -31.18 -22.89 39.16
CA THR A 492 -32.65 -22.83 39.20
C THR A 492 -33.31 -24.13 38.70
N ILE A 493 -32.75 -24.79 37.68
CA ILE A 493 -33.22 -26.12 37.23
C ILE A 493 -33.07 -27.13 38.37
N PHE A 494 -31.91 -27.19 39.04
CA PHE A 494 -31.69 -28.12 40.14
C PHE A 494 -32.65 -27.90 41.31
N GLU A 495 -32.85 -26.65 41.72
CA GLU A 495 -33.81 -26.29 42.77
C GLU A 495 -35.24 -26.71 42.40
N THR A 496 -35.67 -26.43 41.16
CA THR A 496 -37.00 -26.80 40.67
C THR A 496 -37.17 -28.31 40.58
N MET A 497 -36.15 -29.04 40.10
CA MET A 497 -36.16 -30.50 40.04
C MET A 497 -36.22 -31.14 41.43
N GLU A 498 -35.53 -30.58 42.43
CA GLU A 498 -35.57 -31.07 43.80
C GLU A 498 -36.99 -30.92 44.39
N GLN A 499 -37.61 -29.75 44.18
CA GLN A 499 -39.01 -29.54 44.54
C GLN A 499 -39.93 -30.56 43.84
N TYR A 500 -39.80 -30.72 42.52
CA TYR A 500 -40.65 -31.63 41.75
C TYR A 500 -40.45 -33.09 42.16
N THR A 501 -39.22 -33.48 42.50
CA THR A 501 -38.92 -34.83 43.01
C THR A 501 -39.58 -35.06 44.36
N SER A 502 -39.51 -34.07 45.28
CA SER A 502 -40.17 -34.15 46.58
C SER A 502 -41.69 -34.23 46.44
N GLU A 503 -42.28 -33.39 45.58
CA GLU A 503 -43.72 -33.41 45.30
C GLU A 503 -44.16 -34.73 44.66
N PHE A 504 -43.37 -35.29 43.73
CA PHE A 504 -43.64 -36.59 43.14
C PHE A 504 -43.62 -37.72 44.18
N GLN A 505 -42.66 -37.74 45.11
CA GLN A 505 -42.62 -38.75 46.17
C GLN A 505 -43.85 -38.66 47.07
N ARG A 506 -44.27 -37.44 47.44
CA ARG A 506 -45.50 -37.22 48.18
C ARG A 506 -46.73 -37.71 47.40
N ALA A 507 -46.82 -37.41 46.10
CA ALA A 507 -47.91 -37.85 45.24
C ALA A 507 -47.98 -39.39 45.15
N LYS A 508 -46.81 -40.04 44.99
CA LYS A 508 -46.66 -41.51 44.95
C LYS A 508 -47.11 -42.15 46.27
N GLU A 509 -46.71 -41.60 47.40
CA GLU A 509 -47.11 -42.07 48.73
C GLU A 509 -48.62 -41.93 48.96
N ILE A 510 -49.19 -40.74 48.69
CA ILE A 510 -50.64 -40.48 48.84
C ILE A 510 -51.45 -41.44 47.96
N ARG A 511 -51.08 -41.62 46.69
CA ARG A 511 -51.78 -42.53 45.79
C ARG A 511 -51.66 -43.99 46.23
N THR A 512 -50.48 -44.41 46.67
CA THR A 512 -50.28 -45.78 47.18
C THR A 512 -51.16 -46.03 48.41
N ASN A 513 -51.17 -45.10 49.36
CA ASN A 513 -52.00 -45.20 50.56
C ASN A 513 -53.50 -45.18 50.21
N TYR A 514 -53.94 -44.33 49.27
CA TYR A 514 -55.31 -44.34 48.77
C TYR A 514 -55.72 -45.73 48.26
N PHE A 515 -54.92 -46.34 47.37
CA PHE A 515 -55.23 -47.65 46.82
C PHE A 515 -55.22 -48.77 47.86
N VAL A 516 -54.29 -48.75 48.82
CA VAL A 516 -54.24 -49.73 49.92
C VAL A 516 -55.49 -49.65 50.79
N VAL A 517 -55.93 -48.43 51.14
CA VAL A 517 -57.15 -48.23 51.93
C VAL A 517 -58.40 -48.59 51.11
N TYR A 518 -58.44 -48.23 49.83
CA TYR A 518 -59.53 -48.59 48.91
C TYR A 518 -59.72 -50.10 48.84
N ASP A 519 -58.63 -50.84 48.62
CA ASP A 519 -58.62 -52.30 48.53
C ASP A 519 -59.03 -52.96 49.85
N ARG A 520 -58.57 -52.42 51.00
CA ARG A 520 -58.98 -52.89 52.33
C ARG A 520 -60.49 -52.76 52.54
N ILE A 521 -61.09 -51.61 52.21
CA ILE A 521 -62.54 -51.38 52.36
C ILE A 521 -63.31 -52.31 51.43
N LYS A 522 -62.89 -52.40 50.18
CA LYS A 522 -63.53 -53.25 49.17
C LYS A 522 -63.50 -54.73 49.55
N THR A 523 -62.34 -55.22 50.01
CA THR A 523 -62.19 -56.61 50.50
C THR A 523 -63.10 -56.88 51.70
N TRP A 524 -63.24 -55.92 52.62
CA TRP A 524 -64.17 -56.05 53.74
C TRP A 524 -65.63 -56.10 53.28
N ILE A 525 -66.03 -55.24 52.34
CA ILE A 525 -67.38 -55.25 51.74
C ILE A 525 -67.67 -56.63 51.14
N GLU A 526 -66.77 -57.15 50.29
CA GLU A 526 -66.92 -58.46 49.65
C GLU A 526 -67.06 -59.60 50.68
N ASN A 527 -66.23 -59.60 51.73
CA ASN A 527 -66.30 -60.60 52.80
C ASN A 527 -67.58 -60.50 53.65
N ALA A 528 -68.04 -59.28 53.93
CA ALA A 528 -69.26 -59.03 54.67
C ALA A 528 -70.48 -59.51 53.87
N GLU A 529 -70.57 -59.19 52.58
CA GLU A 529 -71.65 -59.65 51.70
C GLU A 529 -71.69 -61.19 51.61
N LEU A 530 -70.53 -61.84 51.44
CA LEU A 530 -70.44 -63.31 51.45
C LEU A 530 -70.95 -63.92 52.77
N THR A 531 -70.68 -63.27 53.90
CA THR A 531 -71.13 -63.73 55.22
C THR A 531 -72.65 -63.58 55.38
N ILE A 532 -73.21 -62.45 54.94
CA ILE A 532 -74.67 -62.16 55.01
C ILE A 532 -75.47 -63.12 54.13
N SER A 533 -74.95 -63.45 52.95
CA SER A 533 -75.62 -64.33 51.98
C SER A 533 -75.51 -65.83 52.30
N ASN A 534 -74.80 -66.22 53.35
CA ASN A 534 -74.60 -67.64 53.67
C ASN A 534 -75.77 -68.23 54.49
N HIS A 535 -76.68 -68.92 53.80
CA HIS A 535 -77.87 -69.55 54.38
C HIS A 535 -77.61 -70.90 55.09
N ASN A 536 -76.41 -71.45 54.98
CA ASN A 536 -76.07 -72.77 55.52
C ASN A 536 -75.55 -72.74 56.97
N ILE A 537 -75.46 -71.55 57.59
CA ILE A 537 -74.95 -71.35 58.95
C ILE A 537 -76.10 -71.45 59.96
N ASP A 538 -75.80 -72.00 61.14
CA ASP A 538 -76.72 -72.00 62.28
C ASP A 538 -77.04 -70.55 62.73
N PRO A 539 -78.30 -70.22 63.10
CA PRO A 539 -78.67 -68.86 63.50
C PRO A 539 -77.81 -68.26 64.62
N SER A 540 -77.33 -69.07 65.57
CA SER A 540 -76.49 -68.59 66.69
C SER A 540 -75.06 -68.25 66.25
N GLU A 541 -74.50 -69.04 65.34
CA GLU A 541 -73.19 -68.79 64.74
C GLU A 541 -73.24 -67.59 63.78
N LEU A 542 -74.31 -67.49 62.98
CA LEU A 542 -74.54 -66.33 62.11
C LEU A 542 -74.68 -65.04 62.92
N LYS A 543 -75.40 -65.08 64.07
CA LYS A 543 -75.51 -63.94 64.98
C LYS A 543 -74.15 -63.48 65.49
N THR A 544 -73.29 -64.41 65.88
CA THR A 544 -71.94 -64.10 66.38
C THR A 544 -71.09 -63.40 65.30
N LYS A 545 -71.13 -63.92 64.07
CA LYS A 545 -70.43 -63.31 62.92
C LYS A 545 -70.99 -61.94 62.55
N LEU A 546 -72.32 -61.74 62.60
CA LEU A 546 -72.94 -60.45 62.34
C LEU A 546 -72.58 -59.41 63.40
N VAL A 547 -72.53 -59.78 64.69
CA VAL A 547 -72.06 -58.86 65.75
C VAL A 547 -70.61 -58.46 65.55
N GLN A 548 -69.75 -59.39 65.12
CA GLN A 548 -68.37 -59.09 64.76
C GLN A 548 -68.29 -58.10 63.59
N LEU A 549 -69.04 -58.33 62.52
CA LEU A 549 -69.10 -57.39 61.38
C LEU A 549 -69.63 -56.01 61.77
N VAL A 550 -70.60 -55.93 62.67
CA VAL A 550 -71.07 -54.64 63.22
C VAL A 550 -69.94 -53.91 63.94
N HIS A 551 -69.11 -54.61 64.72
CA HIS A 551 -67.97 -54.00 65.39
C HIS A 551 -66.91 -53.52 64.38
N GLU A 552 -66.54 -54.37 63.42
CA GLU A 552 -65.57 -54.06 62.36
C GLU A 552 -66.04 -52.88 61.48
N SER A 553 -67.36 -52.70 61.31
CA SER A 553 -67.92 -51.62 60.50
C SER A 553 -67.48 -50.23 60.98
N GLN A 554 -67.21 -50.06 62.28
CA GLN A 554 -66.71 -48.81 62.82
C GLN A 554 -65.27 -48.53 62.37
N GLU A 555 -64.42 -49.55 62.36
CA GLU A 555 -63.04 -49.44 61.88
C GLU A 555 -62.98 -49.14 60.38
N VAL A 556 -63.89 -49.74 59.60
CA VAL A 556 -63.96 -49.53 58.14
C VAL A 556 -64.53 -48.16 57.81
N ARG A 557 -65.45 -47.60 58.61
CA ARG A 557 -65.88 -46.20 58.50
C ARG A 557 -64.71 -45.24 58.73
N THR A 558 -63.87 -45.49 59.73
CA THR A 558 -62.65 -44.69 59.95
C THR A 558 -61.65 -44.86 58.79
N ALA A 559 -61.53 -46.06 58.22
CA ALA A 559 -60.73 -46.27 57.01
C ALA A 559 -61.29 -45.47 55.82
N TYR A 560 -62.61 -45.35 55.68
CA TYR A 560 -63.23 -44.51 54.65
C TYR A 560 -62.90 -43.02 54.82
N GLU A 561 -62.89 -42.50 56.05
CA GLU A 561 -62.45 -41.12 56.30
C GLU A 561 -61.00 -40.87 55.87
N GLN A 562 -60.11 -41.85 56.09
CA GLN A 562 -58.72 -41.81 55.59
C GLN A 562 -58.66 -41.86 54.06
N LEU A 563 -59.49 -42.68 53.43
CA LEU A 563 -59.61 -42.74 51.97
C LEU A 563 -60.05 -41.39 51.39
N VAL A 564 -61.04 -40.74 52.00
CA VAL A 564 -61.52 -39.41 51.61
C VAL A 564 -60.41 -38.37 51.76
N TYR A 565 -59.64 -38.42 52.84
CA TYR A 565 -58.48 -37.54 53.02
C TYR A 565 -57.48 -37.69 51.85
N TYR A 566 -57.05 -38.91 51.54
CA TYR A 566 -56.11 -39.14 50.45
C TYR A 566 -56.70 -38.80 49.07
N GLY A 567 -57.96 -39.13 48.82
CA GLY A 567 -58.64 -38.81 47.57
C GLY A 567 -58.79 -37.30 47.34
N ASN A 568 -59.13 -36.54 48.37
CA ASN A 568 -59.20 -35.08 48.31
C ASN A 568 -57.82 -34.44 48.07
N GLU A 569 -56.75 -34.98 48.68
CA GLU A 569 -55.39 -34.53 48.40
C GLU A 569 -54.98 -34.81 46.94
N ILE A 570 -55.43 -35.92 46.33
CA ILE A 570 -55.21 -36.18 44.91
C ILE A 570 -56.00 -35.19 44.04
N ILE A 571 -57.29 -34.98 44.33
CA ILE A 571 -58.14 -34.04 43.57
C ILE A 571 -57.59 -32.62 43.60
N LYS A 572 -57.17 -32.15 44.78
CA LYS A 572 -56.65 -30.80 44.98
C LYS A 572 -55.38 -30.52 44.18
N ASN A 573 -54.50 -31.51 44.05
CA ASN A 573 -53.18 -31.33 43.43
C ASN A 573 -53.10 -31.83 41.98
N SER A 574 -54.08 -32.61 41.50
CA SER A 574 -54.13 -33.06 40.11
C SER A 574 -54.56 -31.92 39.18
N LYS A 575 -53.84 -31.74 38.06
CA LYS A 575 -54.21 -30.77 37.01
C LYS A 575 -55.22 -31.32 36.00
N HIS A 576 -55.43 -32.64 35.98
CA HIS A 576 -56.29 -33.30 34.99
C HIS A 576 -57.71 -33.48 35.54
N TYR A 577 -58.67 -32.82 34.90
CA TYR A 577 -60.08 -32.89 35.28
C TYR A 577 -60.65 -34.33 35.29
N ASN A 578 -60.17 -35.19 34.38
CA ASN A 578 -60.62 -36.58 34.31
C ASN A 578 -60.17 -37.40 35.52
N ASP A 579 -58.93 -37.20 35.99
CA ASP A 579 -58.40 -37.85 37.20
C ASP A 579 -59.17 -37.38 38.44
N GLN A 580 -59.40 -36.07 38.58
CA GLN A 580 -60.24 -35.51 39.64
C GLN A 580 -61.65 -36.14 39.67
N LYS A 581 -62.30 -36.21 38.50
CA LYS A 581 -63.64 -36.76 38.38
C LYS A 581 -63.68 -38.26 38.67
N ALA A 582 -62.70 -39.03 38.20
CA ALA A 582 -62.60 -40.46 38.47
C ALA A 582 -62.37 -40.74 39.96
N MET A 583 -61.50 -39.95 40.60
CA MET A 583 -61.24 -40.04 42.04
C MET A 583 -62.49 -39.78 42.87
N GLN A 584 -63.24 -38.71 42.55
CA GLN A 584 -64.51 -38.40 43.21
C GLN A 584 -65.52 -39.53 43.02
N ALA A 585 -65.70 -40.02 41.79
CA ALA A 585 -66.63 -41.11 41.49
C ALA A 585 -66.28 -42.40 42.25
N ASN A 586 -64.99 -42.73 42.37
CA ASN A 586 -64.53 -43.91 43.12
C ASN A 586 -64.83 -43.79 44.63
N MET A 587 -64.66 -42.60 45.21
CA MET A 587 -65.01 -42.35 46.61
C MET A 587 -66.53 -42.46 46.85
N ASP A 588 -67.33 -41.82 45.99
CA ASP A 588 -68.79 -41.86 46.07
C ASP A 588 -69.32 -43.31 45.91
N GLN A 589 -68.72 -44.08 45.00
CA GLN A 589 -69.09 -45.49 44.79
C GLN A 589 -68.78 -46.36 46.01
N ILE A 590 -67.56 -46.27 46.57
CA ILE A 590 -67.20 -47.02 47.78
C ILE A 590 -68.08 -46.62 48.96
N LEU A 591 -68.40 -45.33 49.12
CA LEU A 591 -69.31 -44.87 50.18
C LEU A 591 -70.69 -45.51 50.06
N PHE A 592 -71.22 -45.54 48.85
CA PHE A 592 -72.51 -46.15 48.56
C PHE A 592 -72.49 -47.65 48.87
N GLU A 593 -71.50 -48.38 48.36
CA GLU A 593 -71.32 -49.82 48.61
C GLU A 593 -71.17 -50.09 50.12
N LEU A 594 -70.28 -49.37 50.80
CA LEU A 594 -70.05 -49.51 52.25
C LEU A 594 -71.33 -49.27 53.06
N SER A 595 -72.04 -48.19 52.77
CA SER A 595 -73.28 -47.83 53.48
C SER A 595 -74.38 -48.87 53.26
N LYS A 596 -74.50 -49.38 52.03
CA LYS A 596 -75.44 -50.44 51.68
C LYS A 596 -75.11 -51.74 52.40
N THR A 597 -73.84 -52.16 52.42
CA THR A 597 -73.43 -53.39 53.10
C THR A 597 -73.63 -53.29 54.61
N ILE A 598 -73.35 -52.14 55.23
CA ILE A 598 -73.63 -51.94 56.66
C ILE A 598 -75.13 -52.03 56.96
N GLN A 599 -75.98 -51.41 56.14
CA GLN A 599 -77.43 -51.53 56.30
C GLN A 599 -77.88 -53.00 56.16
N LEU A 600 -77.34 -53.74 55.19
CA LEU A 600 -77.63 -55.16 55.03
C LEU A 600 -77.19 -56.00 56.24
N ILE A 601 -76.04 -55.68 56.86
CA ILE A 601 -75.60 -56.34 58.11
C ILE A 601 -76.62 -56.07 59.21
N GLU A 602 -77.03 -54.82 59.41
CA GLU A 602 -77.98 -54.42 60.45
C GLU A 602 -79.36 -55.08 60.26
N ASP A 603 -79.90 -55.02 59.04
CA ASP A 603 -81.18 -55.64 58.68
C ASP A 603 -81.14 -57.16 58.88
N LYS A 604 -80.05 -57.81 58.45
CA LYS A 604 -79.87 -59.26 58.62
C LYS A 604 -79.72 -59.61 60.11
N ASN A 605 -79.00 -58.79 60.87
CA ASN A 605 -78.81 -58.98 62.30
C ASN A 605 -80.12 -58.88 63.08
N HIS A 606 -80.98 -57.90 62.75
CA HIS A 606 -82.32 -57.79 63.31
C HIS A 606 -83.21 -58.98 62.92
N THR A 607 -83.14 -59.41 61.66
CA THR A 607 -83.87 -60.59 61.17
C THR A 607 -83.45 -61.85 61.92
N VAL A 608 -82.15 -62.05 62.15
CA VAL A 608 -81.61 -63.19 62.92
C VAL A 608 -82.06 -63.15 64.39
N ASP A 609 -82.17 -61.97 65.01
CA ASP A 609 -82.75 -61.85 66.36
C ASP A 609 -84.20 -62.30 66.41
N GLN A 610 -85.01 -61.90 65.42
CA GLN A 610 -86.40 -62.37 65.32
C GLN A 610 -86.46 -63.89 65.13
N ILE A 611 -85.59 -64.45 64.29
CA ILE A 611 -85.49 -65.89 64.05
C ILE A 611 -85.08 -66.65 65.31
N LEU A 612 -84.12 -66.15 66.08
CA LEU A 612 -83.74 -66.74 67.36
C LEU A 612 -84.92 -66.72 68.34
N GLY A 613 -85.73 -65.65 68.33
CA GLY A 613 -87.01 -65.58 69.06
C GLY A 613 -88.03 -66.63 68.60
N ASN A 614 -88.24 -66.75 67.29
CA ASN A 614 -89.12 -67.77 66.68
C ASN A 614 -88.62 -69.18 67.00
N TRP A 615 -87.31 -69.40 67.00
CA TRP A 615 -86.67 -70.67 67.36
C TRP A 615 -86.91 -71.03 68.83
N ALA A 616 -86.77 -70.06 69.74
CA ALA A 616 -87.10 -70.25 71.15
C ALA A 616 -88.59 -70.56 71.34
N ASN A 617 -89.48 -69.87 70.62
CA ASN A 617 -90.92 -70.15 70.62
C ASN A 617 -91.24 -71.54 70.08
N PHE A 618 -90.67 -71.93 68.94
CA PHE A 618 -90.79 -73.27 68.37
C PHE A 618 -90.40 -74.34 69.40
N MET A 619 -89.25 -74.17 70.06
CA MET A 619 -88.78 -75.12 71.08
C MET A 619 -89.68 -75.14 72.32
N ARG A 620 -90.24 -74.00 72.73
CA ARG A 620 -91.22 -73.92 73.83
C ARG A 620 -92.51 -74.67 73.48
N VAL A 621 -93.04 -74.48 72.27
CA VAL A 621 -94.25 -75.16 71.82
C VAL A 621 -94.00 -76.67 71.64
N TYR A 622 -92.83 -77.06 71.11
CA TYR A 622 -92.38 -78.45 71.09
C TYR A 622 -92.42 -79.08 72.49
N GLN A 623 -91.89 -78.39 73.50
CA GLN A 623 -91.94 -78.87 74.89
C GLN A 623 -93.37 -79.05 75.40
N LEU A 624 -94.30 -78.14 75.07
CA LEU A 624 -95.72 -78.30 75.44
C LEU A 624 -96.34 -79.55 74.81
N VAL A 625 -96.03 -79.85 73.54
CA VAL A 625 -96.50 -81.08 72.87
C VAL A 625 -95.90 -82.32 73.53
N VAL A 626 -94.61 -82.30 73.84
CA VAL A 626 -93.94 -83.42 74.53
C VAL A 626 -94.54 -83.65 75.92
N GLU A 627 -94.69 -82.61 76.74
CA GLU A 627 -95.29 -82.72 78.08
C GLU A 627 -96.74 -83.21 78.04
N TRP A 628 -97.53 -82.73 77.08
CA TRP A 628 -98.88 -83.24 76.85
C TRP A 628 -98.87 -84.73 76.52
N SER A 629 -97.99 -85.17 75.60
CA SER A 629 -97.89 -86.59 75.23
C SER A 629 -97.53 -87.47 76.44
N LEU A 630 -96.60 -87.00 77.28
CA LEU A 630 -96.16 -87.70 78.49
C LEU A 630 -97.29 -87.79 79.54
N LYS A 631 -98.17 -86.80 79.63
CA LYS A 631 -99.34 -86.82 80.52
C LYS A 631 -100.44 -87.78 80.04
N LEU A 632 -100.64 -87.90 78.72
CA LEU A 632 -101.69 -88.76 78.15
C LEU A 632 -101.28 -90.21 77.96
N ARG A 633 -100.00 -90.49 77.71
CA ARG A 633 -99.51 -91.87 77.50
C ARG A 633 -99.94 -92.86 78.60
N PRO A 634 -99.78 -92.55 79.89
CA PRO A 634 -100.20 -93.45 80.97
C PRO A 634 -101.72 -93.67 81.01
N LEU A 635 -102.49 -92.68 80.52
CA LEU A 635 -103.94 -92.76 80.45
C LEU A 635 -104.38 -93.72 79.33
N LEU A 636 -103.74 -93.65 78.15
CA LEU A 636 -104.02 -94.52 76.99
C LEU A 636 -103.52 -95.95 77.19
N ASP A 637 -102.36 -96.13 77.83
CA ASP A 637 -101.77 -97.46 78.08
C ASP A 637 -102.49 -98.25 79.19
N ARG A 638 -103.34 -97.58 79.98
CA ARG A 638 -104.05 -98.22 81.09
C ARG A 638 -105.18 -99.11 80.56
N LYS A 639 -105.06 -100.43 80.78
CA LYS A 639 -106.16 -101.38 80.57
C LYS A 639 -107.38 -100.94 81.40
N LEU A 640 -108.46 -100.56 80.73
CA LEU A 640 -109.73 -100.17 81.34
C LEU A 640 -110.26 -101.33 82.20
N GLN A 641 -110.10 -101.23 83.51
CA GLN A 641 -110.74 -102.09 84.50
C GLN A 641 -111.80 -101.25 85.21
N LEU A 642 -113.06 -101.50 84.87
CA LEU A 642 -114.20 -100.76 85.38
C LEU A 642 -114.90 -101.61 86.44
N ASN A 643 -114.53 -101.42 87.71
CA ASN A 643 -115.09 -102.20 88.82
C ASN A 643 -116.30 -101.49 89.46
N SER A 644 -116.54 -100.22 89.13
CA SER A 644 -117.74 -99.47 89.53
C SER A 644 -118.22 -98.46 88.46
N LEU A 645 -119.50 -98.06 88.54
CA LEU A 645 -120.08 -97.03 87.67
C LEU A 645 -119.39 -95.66 87.83
N GLN A 646 -118.94 -95.33 89.05
CA GLN A 646 -118.27 -94.08 89.35
C GLN A 646 -116.86 -94.03 88.73
N GLU A 647 -116.14 -95.16 88.70
CA GLU A 647 -114.89 -95.31 87.96
C GLU A 647 -115.10 -95.19 86.45
N ALA A 648 -116.20 -95.75 85.92
CA ALA A 648 -116.53 -95.61 84.50
C ALA A 648 -116.87 -94.17 84.10
N GLN A 649 -117.60 -93.42 84.95
CA GLN A 649 -117.87 -92.00 84.73
C GLN A 649 -116.62 -91.13 84.85
N SER A 650 -115.76 -91.40 85.83
CA SER A 650 -114.47 -90.72 85.98
C SER A 650 -113.54 -90.99 84.80
N ALA A 651 -113.39 -92.25 84.38
CA ALA A 651 -112.63 -92.61 83.19
C ALA A 651 -113.21 -91.94 81.93
N ARG A 652 -114.54 -91.98 81.73
CA ARG A 652 -115.19 -91.27 80.60
C ARG A 652 -114.88 -89.77 80.62
N HIS A 653 -114.92 -89.12 81.78
CA HIS A 653 -114.60 -87.70 81.89
C HIS A 653 -113.11 -87.43 81.59
N GLN A 654 -112.20 -88.28 82.08
CA GLN A 654 -110.77 -88.17 81.80
C GLN A 654 -110.44 -88.41 80.31
N TYR A 655 -111.03 -89.42 79.68
CA TYR A 655 -110.89 -89.66 78.23
C TYR A 655 -111.56 -88.55 77.40
N ALA A 656 -112.70 -88.01 77.83
CA ALA A 656 -113.34 -86.87 77.15
C ALA A 656 -112.48 -85.60 77.24
N ASN A 657 -111.86 -85.32 78.39
CA ASN A 657 -110.92 -84.22 78.56
C ASN A 657 -109.63 -84.43 77.76
N ALA A 658 -109.15 -85.68 77.64
CA ALA A 658 -108.03 -86.02 76.78
C ALA A 658 -108.37 -85.74 75.30
N VAL A 659 -109.56 -86.15 74.85
CA VAL A 659 -110.05 -85.87 73.50
C VAL A 659 -110.23 -84.37 73.26
N SER A 660 -110.76 -83.61 74.22
CA SER A 660 -110.86 -82.16 74.07
C SER A 660 -109.48 -81.50 74.03
N SER A 661 -108.49 -81.97 74.79
CA SER A 661 -107.12 -81.42 74.75
C SER A 661 -106.37 -81.64 73.42
N LEU A 662 -106.86 -82.54 72.55
CA LEU A 662 -106.31 -82.72 71.20
C LEU A 662 -106.46 -81.47 70.34
N THR A 663 -107.47 -80.62 70.59
CA THR A 663 -107.62 -79.37 69.84
C THR A 663 -106.48 -78.42 70.14
N ASP A 664 -106.12 -78.27 71.42
CA ASP A 664 -105.06 -77.37 71.88
C ASP A 664 -103.68 -77.82 71.38
N VAL A 665 -103.42 -79.14 71.35
CA VAL A 665 -102.17 -79.67 70.79
C VAL A 665 -102.12 -79.62 69.28
N SER A 666 -103.26 -79.77 68.60
CA SER A 666 -103.33 -79.54 67.15
C SER A 666 -103.00 -78.09 66.82
N GLN A 667 -103.47 -77.15 67.62
CA GLN A 667 -103.14 -75.74 67.51
C GLN A 667 -101.63 -75.49 67.76
N ASN A 668 -101.06 -76.09 68.81
CA ASN A 668 -99.62 -76.02 69.09
C ASN A 668 -98.75 -76.56 67.94
N LEU A 669 -99.10 -77.70 67.32
CA LEU A 669 -98.37 -78.22 66.15
C LEU A 669 -98.51 -77.34 64.91
N SER A 670 -99.67 -76.71 64.73
CA SER A 670 -99.88 -75.70 63.69
C SER A 670 -99.00 -74.49 63.91
N GLU A 671 -98.90 -74.01 65.16
CA GLU A 671 -98.00 -72.92 65.56
C GLU A 671 -96.53 -73.32 65.38
N MET A 672 -96.12 -74.55 65.71
CA MET A 672 -94.77 -75.04 65.42
C MET A 672 -94.48 -75.08 63.92
N ASN A 673 -95.41 -75.54 63.10
CA ASN A 673 -95.27 -75.50 61.63
C ASN A 673 -95.12 -74.05 61.14
N HIS A 674 -95.95 -73.14 61.65
CA HIS A 674 -95.90 -71.73 61.28
C HIS A 674 -94.56 -71.06 61.67
N GLU A 675 -94.04 -71.35 62.87
CA GLU A 675 -92.73 -70.84 63.30
C GLU A 675 -91.58 -71.51 62.53
N PHE A 676 -91.71 -72.79 62.18
CA PHE A 676 -90.75 -73.50 61.34
C PHE A 676 -90.63 -72.87 59.95
N ASP A 677 -91.74 -72.56 59.30
CA ASP A 677 -91.76 -71.93 57.98
C ASP A 677 -91.07 -70.56 58.01
N LYS A 678 -91.35 -69.73 59.02
CA LYS A 678 -90.68 -68.43 59.22
C LYS A 678 -89.17 -68.56 59.40
N ILE A 679 -88.70 -69.60 60.09
CA ILE A 679 -87.26 -69.83 60.29
C ILE A 679 -86.61 -70.35 59.00
N ASN A 680 -87.31 -71.20 58.26
CA ASN A 680 -86.85 -71.85 57.03
C ASN A 680 -86.59 -70.87 55.87
N GLU A 681 -87.28 -69.73 55.86
CA GLU A 681 -87.06 -68.69 54.85
C GLU A 681 -85.69 -68.01 54.97
N VAL A 682 -85.01 -68.13 56.11
CA VAL A 682 -83.81 -67.31 56.38
C VAL A 682 -82.59 -68.12 56.77
N CYS A 683 -82.74 -69.26 57.45
CA CYS A 683 -81.64 -70.10 57.97
C CYS A 683 -81.90 -71.61 57.79
N SER A 684 -80.87 -72.42 58.02
CA SER A 684 -80.97 -73.89 57.97
C SER A 684 -81.88 -74.45 59.09
N THR A 685 -82.86 -75.27 58.72
CA THR A 685 -83.88 -75.82 59.63
C THR A 685 -83.77 -77.32 59.86
N GLY A 686 -82.66 -77.95 59.45
CA GLY A 686 -82.52 -79.42 59.48
C GLY A 686 -82.80 -80.05 60.85
N TYR A 687 -82.33 -79.43 61.93
CA TYR A 687 -82.61 -79.89 63.30
C TYR A 687 -84.08 -79.69 63.72
N LEU A 688 -84.65 -78.52 63.41
CA LEU A 688 -86.04 -78.20 63.74
C LEU A 688 -87.04 -79.10 62.99
N LYS A 689 -86.72 -79.46 61.74
CA LYS A 689 -87.56 -80.35 60.92
C LYS A 689 -87.72 -81.72 61.59
N ASN A 690 -86.64 -82.25 62.14
CA ASN A 690 -86.67 -83.50 62.88
C ASN A 690 -87.52 -83.38 64.16
N LYS A 691 -87.43 -82.24 64.87
CA LYS A 691 -88.20 -81.97 66.08
C LYS A 691 -89.70 -81.78 65.82
N LEU A 692 -90.05 -81.11 64.72
CA LEU A 692 -91.42 -80.98 64.24
C LEU A 692 -92.01 -82.35 63.93
N HIS A 693 -91.29 -83.17 63.16
CA HIS A 693 -91.73 -84.53 62.82
C HIS A 693 -91.88 -85.43 64.06
N GLU A 694 -90.96 -85.30 65.02
CA GLU A 694 -91.04 -86.00 66.30
C GLU A 694 -92.33 -85.61 67.06
N ALA A 695 -92.64 -84.32 67.16
CA ALA A 695 -93.84 -83.82 67.83
C ALA A 695 -95.14 -84.26 67.11
N GLU A 696 -95.16 -84.24 65.77
CA GLU A 696 -96.28 -84.77 64.98
C GLU A 696 -96.51 -86.26 65.24
N THR A 697 -95.42 -87.04 65.32
CA THR A 697 -95.50 -88.49 65.59
C THR A 697 -96.02 -88.79 66.99
N MET A 698 -95.68 -87.95 67.99
CA MET A 698 -96.18 -88.09 69.36
C MET A 698 -97.69 -87.85 69.49
N LYS A 699 -98.32 -87.15 68.54
CA LYS A 699 -99.78 -86.96 68.50
C LYS A 699 -100.51 -88.15 67.87
N ILE A 700 -99.89 -88.82 66.91
CA ILE A 700 -100.50 -89.94 66.16
C ILE A 700 -100.49 -91.24 66.99
N ARG A 701 -99.47 -91.43 67.84
CA ARG A 701 -99.35 -92.54 68.78
C ARG A 701 -100.07 -92.24 70.09
#